data_AF-U4U2G1-F1
#
_entry.id   AF-U4U2G1-F1
#
_cell.length_a   1.000
_cell.length_b   1.000
_cell.length_c   1.000
_cell.angle_alpha   90.00
_cell.angle_beta   90.00
_cell.angle_gamma   90.00
#
_symmetry.space_group_name_H-M   'P 1'
#
loop_
_entity.id
_entity.type
_entity.pdbx_description
1 polymer ?
#
loop_
_entity_poly.entity_id
_entity_poly.type
_entity_poly.pdbx_seq_one_letter_code
_entity_poly.pdbx_strand_id
1 'polypeptide(L)'
;MDYNLNSMSKDINLLELLGQSNGRLTSRIRGADQNISQTPSTIHPPPAEASYMNAKPLLETEQAAQNEASANAKRNEHERRESLMEWFDRSVEKELKNQKTASFNAGPQFPPPLIAVDEPQLNLSKGTLQRMSGATASQVEMLFDLRKEPDNELTDAVDKLAKAEQMCEFAGAIQAAEAAAVAAPPDLVEEAALASARGYQTDVKATRVQGGGIAGCSAFYQLTKRGVKPVLIEHNKLTNGTTWHTGGLVWSLRPNDTDIQLLYRTKEILKNLEQETGVDPGFINNGGIFIARTLDRMEEFKRLHTLGHYFNVHSQLITPKEAAKLSPILDPNAFYGAVYSPTDGHADPTSYCSALIKGGIANGGQQVFEHTTLTKIHFEESTQGLKKIIGIETNKGSIKTNTVVNAAGVWGRNVSNMVDIEIPITPMKHSYVVTNTIEGARDSPSIRCHDSSLYFRPQGDSILFGGYEGNPDILKQVPEDFSFKLFEMDKSIFEVHWKRAVELCPSFEQAGIKADVCGPESFTPDHKPLVGEDPIVVGLYYSLGYNSMGMMFSGGVSEQLSYWITQGRPDMDMHDFDIRRFSQRQKPDRAWVTETCHESYAKTYSIVYPHDQRLSGRNLRIDPFHEHLVASGAVMEEALGWERPAYFIQEDRTAPVRGYDWYGNYDHVRHTDQRYMKELEKDLTFGFSKNFDLIKSEALATRTNVGLFNLSCYTKMYLTGPDAEEAADWLFTNHLSQDPGRVSYTLSLNSKGGIESDVTVTTLEEGGGTLVGPILKGKGYYIVAGGPSGYQTKSHLRKQLFKKNFKSRISEITDRLGILSIQGPKSRELLQSVTESPITDEKFPLGMSHIIKINGKSCRAMRLSYVGEMGFEIHIPYAHCVSVYNKIVNAGRGFDLTLAGFRAMDSLSMEKGYHLLNTDLRIDDNPVEAGLERFCRKDGQYQGKSIVEKVKQEGAKKKRCFFTLQDNVALYGLETIWRDDAIVGYLRRGAYGFALDSSIGLGYVRHPKGKSVDSEFLKTGEYHIEIRDKKYPATLYLNSPFDPKNQRLLGRYENQFEEQSHFED
;
A
#
# COMPACT_ATOMS: atom_id res chain seq x y z
N MET A 1 22.74 -41.79 6.83
CA MET A 1 22.64 -43.24 7.07
C MET A 1 21.61 -43.76 6.11
N ASP A 2 22.09 -44.31 5.01
CA ASP A 2 21.29 -44.87 3.93
C ASP A 2 20.81 -46.27 4.29
N TYR A 3 19.67 -46.69 3.74
CA TYR A 3 19.46 -48.11 3.44
C TYR A 3 18.67 -48.29 2.14
N ASN A 4 19.22 -49.16 1.28
CA ASN A 4 18.89 -49.30 -0.14
C ASN A 4 17.44 -49.70 -0.47
N LEU A 5 17.01 -49.26 -1.65
CA LEU A 5 16.08 -49.99 -2.52
C LEU A 5 16.84 -51.06 -3.32
N ASN A 6 16.29 -52.29 -3.42
CA ASN A 6 16.43 -53.27 -4.52
C ASN A 6 15.83 -54.64 -4.10
N SER A 7 15.29 -55.50 -4.97
CA SER A 7 15.06 -55.43 -6.44
C SER A 7 14.12 -56.57 -6.93
N MET A 8 13.38 -56.32 -8.04
CA MET A 8 12.91 -57.25 -9.11
C MET A 8 12.20 -58.58 -8.73
N SER A 9 11.08 -58.99 -9.35
CA SER A 9 10.82 -59.26 -10.79
C SER A 9 9.32 -59.06 -11.14
N LYS A 10 8.85 -58.76 -12.38
CA LYS A 10 9.10 -59.23 -13.77
C LYS A 10 8.46 -60.59 -14.12
N ASP A 11 7.71 -60.78 -15.22
CA ASP A 11 7.10 -59.82 -16.20
C ASP A 11 5.53 -59.98 -16.21
N ILE A 12 4.69 -60.20 -17.25
CA ILE A 12 4.80 -60.48 -18.71
C ILE A 12 3.56 -59.94 -19.49
N ASN A 13 2.93 -60.68 -20.43
CA ASN A 13 2.22 -60.11 -21.60
C ASN A 13 0.67 -60.23 -21.71
N LEU A 14 0.16 -59.28 -22.49
CA LEU A 14 -1.13 -59.14 -23.22
C LEU A 14 -1.77 -60.41 -23.80
N LEU A 15 -3.09 -60.34 -24.02
CA LEU A 15 -3.74 -60.71 -25.29
C LEU A 15 -5.03 -59.89 -25.55
N GLU A 16 -5.50 -59.89 -26.80
CA GLU A 16 -6.43 -58.92 -27.41
C GLU A 16 -7.93 -59.22 -27.24
N LEU A 17 -8.80 -58.23 -27.48
CA LEU A 17 -9.88 -58.37 -28.49
C LEU A 17 -10.54 -57.04 -28.91
N LEU A 18 -11.02 -57.02 -30.15
CA LEU A 18 -11.83 -55.97 -30.81
C LEU A 18 -13.34 -56.23 -30.54
N GLY A 19 -14.30 -55.35 -30.83
CA GLY A 19 -14.27 -54.08 -31.55
C GLY A 19 -15.65 -53.37 -31.58
N GLN A 20 -15.89 -52.57 -32.62
CA GLN A 20 -17.01 -51.62 -32.73
C GLN A 20 -18.41 -52.24 -32.98
N SER A 21 -19.47 -51.51 -32.64
CA SER A 21 -20.73 -51.53 -33.39
C SER A 21 -21.32 -50.12 -33.56
N ASN A 22 -22.00 -49.90 -34.69
CA ASN A 22 -22.61 -48.64 -35.12
C ASN A 22 -24.02 -48.95 -35.64
N GLY A 23 -25.03 -48.10 -35.42
CA GLY A 23 -26.37 -48.35 -35.97
C GLY A 23 -27.43 -47.29 -35.64
N ARG A 24 -27.85 -46.50 -36.66
CA ARG A 24 -29.00 -45.57 -36.59
C ARG A 24 -30.31 -46.30 -36.93
N LEU A 25 -31.44 -45.71 -36.53
CA LEU A 25 -32.75 -45.92 -37.18
C LEU A 25 -33.59 -44.62 -37.16
N THR A 26 -34.65 -44.54 -37.98
CA THR A 26 -35.18 -43.26 -38.49
C THR A 26 -36.72 -43.18 -38.63
N SER A 27 -37.31 -42.09 -38.12
CA SER A 27 -38.50 -41.33 -38.61
C SER A 27 -39.74 -42.03 -39.23
N ARG A 28 -40.97 -41.67 -38.79
CA ARG A 28 -41.99 -40.98 -39.65
C ARG A 28 -43.34 -40.56 -39.00
N ILE A 29 -43.62 -39.26 -39.18
CA ILE A 29 -44.82 -38.40 -39.15
C ILE A 29 -46.23 -39.02 -39.45
N ARG A 30 -47.27 -38.59 -38.71
CA ARG A 30 -48.63 -38.05 -39.12
C ARG A 30 -49.59 -37.97 -37.90
N GLY A 31 -50.59 -37.09 -37.78
CA GLY A 31 -51.08 -35.96 -38.62
C GLY A 31 -52.36 -35.30 -38.02
N ALA A 32 -52.99 -34.36 -38.75
CA ALA A 32 -54.14 -33.48 -38.37
C ALA A 32 -53.78 -32.28 -37.46
N ASP A 33 -54.41 -31.09 -37.56
CA ASP A 33 -55.60 -30.65 -38.33
C ASP A 33 -55.38 -29.33 -39.14
N GLN A 34 -56.38 -28.88 -39.92
CA GLN A 34 -56.34 -27.67 -40.78
C GLN A 34 -57.49 -26.68 -40.53
N ASN A 35 -57.26 -25.37 -40.78
CA ASN A 35 -58.12 -24.38 -41.49
C ASN A 35 -57.81 -22.93 -41.05
N ILE A 36 -58.06 -21.83 -41.80
CA ILE A 36 -57.95 -21.48 -43.23
C ILE A 36 -58.22 -19.95 -43.36
N SER A 37 -57.35 -19.22 -44.10
CA SER A 37 -57.53 -17.86 -44.70
C SER A 37 -57.76 -16.65 -43.73
N GLN A 38 -57.66 -15.34 -44.05
CA GLN A 38 -57.24 -14.46 -45.19
C GLN A 38 -56.33 -13.31 -44.64
N THR A 39 -55.58 -12.41 -45.32
CA THR A 39 -55.49 -11.79 -46.68
C THR A 39 -56.48 -10.64 -47.00
N PRO A 40 -56.21 -9.65 -47.90
CA PRO A 40 -55.02 -9.42 -48.76
C PRO A 40 -54.43 -7.96 -48.84
N SER A 41 -53.33 -7.81 -49.63
CA SER A 41 -52.94 -6.64 -50.49
C SER A 41 -52.45 -5.30 -49.87
N THR A 42 -51.45 -4.54 -50.39
CA THR A 42 -50.42 -4.69 -51.48
C THR A 42 -49.19 -3.77 -51.12
N ILE A 43 -48.27 -3.15 -51.91
CA ILE A 43 -48.04 -2.73 -53.34
C ILE A 43 -46.50 -2.71 -53.64
N HIS A 44 -46.08 -2.64 -54.91
CA HIS A 44 -44.70 -2.64 -55.48
C HIS A 44 -44.67 -1.83 -56.82
N PRO A 45 -43.54 -1.56 -57.54
CA PRO A 45 -42.11 -1.51 -57.20
C PRO A 45 -41.36 -0.20 -57.71
N PRO A 46 -40.33 -0.14 -58.60
CA PRO A 46 -39.12 0.72 -58.42
C PRO A 46 -38.81 1.67 -59.62
N PRO A 47 -37.57 2.16 -59.86
CA PRO A 47 -36.39 1.40 -60.38
C PRO A 47 -35.11 1.65 -59.53
N ALA A 48 -33.84 1.40 -59.87
CA ALA A 48 -33.14 1.07 -61.14
C ALA A 48 -31.84 0.23 -60.92
N GLU A 49 -30.86 0.33 -61.84
CA GLU A 49 -29.62 -0.47 -61.97
C GLU A 49 -28.36 0.43 -61.79
N ALA A 50 -27.10 -0.04 -61.63
CA ALA A 50 -26.45 -1.35 -61.85
C ALA A 50 -25.36 -1.59 -60.74
N SER A 51 -24.34 -2.47 -60.78
CA SER A 51 -23.70 -3.31 -61.83
C SER A 51 -22.96 -4.53 -61.20
N TYR A 52 -21.83 -5.00 -61.75
CA TYR A 52 -21.11 -6.24 -61.37
C TYR A 52 -19.57 -6.07 -61.32
N MET A 53 -18.89 -6.64 -60.30
CA MET A 53 -18.09 -7.88 -60.42
C MET A 53 -17.25 -8.25 -59.17
N ASN A 54 -17.26 -9.55 -58.85
CA ASN A 54 -16.20 -10.41 -58.27
C ASN A 54 -15.27 -9.92 -57.13
N ALA A 55 -15.33 -10.60 -55.97
CA ALA A 55 -14.28 -10.52 -54.92
C ALA A 55 -14.17 -11.80 -54.04
N LYS A 56 -13.17 -12.65 -54.32
CA LYS A 56 -12.40 -13.57 -53.43
C LYS A 56 -11.59 -14.59 -54.28
N PRO A 57 -10.54 -15.27 -53.77
CA PRO A 57 -10.06 -15.32 -52.37
C PRO A 57 -8.94 -14.32 -52.05
N LEU A 58 -8.76 -14.04 -50.75
CA LEU A 58 -7.68 -13.21 -50.20
C LEU A 58 -7.03 -13.84 -48.94
N LEU A 59 -7.39 -15.10 -48.64
CA LEU A 59 -7.07 -15.78 -47.37
C LEU A 59 -5.82 -16.67 -47.42
N GLU A 60 -5.32 -17.01 -48.62
CA GLU A 60 -4.14 -17.87 -48.78
C GLU A 60 -2.83 -17.06 -48.78
N THR A 61 -2.90 -15.79 -49.19
CA THR A 61 -1.75 -14.85 -49.23
C THR A 61 -1.31 -14.37 -47.85
N GLU A 62 -2.24 -14.15 -46.91
CA GLU A 62 -1.88 -13.72 -45.55
C GLU A 62 -1.18 -14.84 -44.76
N GLN A 63 -1.64 -16.08 -44.93
CA GLN A 63 -1.04 -17.25 -44.29
C GLN A 63 0.39 -17.52 -44.81
N ALA A 64 0.62 -17.30 -46.11
CA ALA A 64 1.96 -17.38 -46.70
C ALA A 64 2.92 -16.33 -46.11
N ALA A 65 2.49 -15.05 -46.04
CA ALA A 65 3.30 -13.96 -45.50
C ALA A 65 3.66 -14.16 -44.02
N GLN A 66 2.73 -14.67 -43.20
CA GLN A 66 3.00 -15.00 -41.79
C GLN A 66 4.04 -16.13 -41.64
N ASN A 67 3.95 -17.16 -42.48
CA ASN A 67 4.90 -18.29 -42.46
C ASN A 67 6.31 -17.84 -42.88
N GLU A 68 6.42 -16.98 -43.91
CA GLU A 68 7.70 -16.47 -44.40
C GLU A 68 8.37 -15.50 -43.40
N ALA A 69 7.58 -14.65 -42.74
CA ALA A 69 8.06 -13.83 -41.62
C ALA A 69 8.56 -14.68 -40.43
N SER A 70 7.85 -15.75 -40.07
CA SER A 70 8.27 -16.67 -39.00
C SER A 70 9.54 -17.46 -39.35
N ALA A 71 9.74 -17.80 -40.64
CA ALA A 71 10.95 -18.46 -41.12
C ALA A 71 12.17 -17.52 -41.06
N ASN A 72 12.02 -16.26 -41.47
CA ASN A 72 13.10 -15.26 -41.42
C ASN A 72 13.47 -14.89 -39.98
N ALA A 73 12.49 -14.79 -39.07
CA ALA A 73 12.77 -14.60 -37.64
C ALA A 73 13.65 -15.72 -37.06
N LYS A 74 13.37 -16.98 -37.41
CA LYS A 74 14.15 -18.15 -36.94
C LYS A 74 15.56 -18.21 -37.54
N ARG A 75 15.77 -17.76 -38.79
CA ARG A 75 17.12 -17.60 -39.36
C ARG A 75 17.93 -16.56 -38.60
N ASN A 76 17.36 -15.37 -38.38
CA ASN A 76 18.04 -14.30 -37.64
C ASN A 76 18.38 -14.70 -36.19
N GLU A 77 17.56 -15.54 -35.54
CA GLU A 77 17.88 -16.10 -34.22
C GLU A 77 19.01 -17.13 -34.26
N HIS A 78 19.07 -17.97 -35.31
CA HIS A 78 20.14 -18.96 -35.49
C HIS A 78 21.50 -18.29 -35.79
N GLU A 79 21.53 -17.31 -36.69
CA GLU A 79 22.74 -16.55 -37.04
C GLU A 79 23.27 -15.74 -35.84
N ARG A 80 22.35 -15.16 -35.03
CA ARG A 80 22.71 -14.54 -33.74
C ARG A 80 23.27 -15.53 -32.74
N ARG A 81 22.75 -16.77 -32.67
CA ARG A 81 23.30 -17.82 -31.80
C ARG A 81 24.71 -18.22 -32.20
N GLU A 82 24.99 -18.46 -33.49
CA GLU A 82 26.34 -18.83 -33.93
C GLU A 82 27.33 -17.69 -33.72
N SER A 83 26.93 -16.44 -33.98
CA SER A 83 27.72 -15.24 -33.67
C SER A 83 28.08 -15.13 -32.17
N LEU A 84 27.15 -15.49 -31.28
CA LEU A 84 27.37 -15.51 -29.83
C LEU A 84 28.28 -16.66 -29.40
N MET A 85 28.17 -17.85 -30.00
CA MET A 85 29.04 -18.98 -29.72
C MET A 85 30.49 -18.70 -30.17
N GLU A 86 30.69 -18.17 -31.38
CA GLU A 86 32.04 -17.76 -31.82
C GLU A 86 32.65 -16.68 -30.90
N TRP A 87 31.85 -15.75 -30.39
CA TRP A 87 32.33 -14.73 -29.45
C TRP A 87 32.69 -15.36 -28.09
N PHE A 88 31.91 -16.34 -27.62
CA PHE A 88 32.15 -17.05 -26.37
C PHE A 88 33.43 -17.89 -26.44
N ASP A 89 33.62 -18.68 -27.50
CA ASP A 89 34.81 -19.53 -27.69
C ASP A 89 36.09 -18.68 -27.80
N ARG A 90 36.06 -17.57 -28.56
CA ARG A 90 37.18 -16.61 -28.66
C ARG A 90 37.50 -15.94 -27.32
N SER A 91 36.53 -15.83 -26.41
CA SER A 91 36.73 -15.27 -25.07
C SER A 91 37.33 -16.31 -24.12
N VAL A 92 36.80 -17.54 -24.14
CA VAL A 92 37.32 -18.67 -23.34
C VAL A 92 38.76 -19.04 -23.73
N GLU A 93 39.10 -19.01 -25.03
CA GLU A 93 40.47 -19.17 -25.54
C GLU A 93 41.46 -18.09 -25.05
N LYS A 94 40.94 -16.93 -24.64
CA LYS A 94 41.72 -15.77 -24.17
C LYS A 94 41.91 -15.82 -22.66
N GLU A 95 40.89 -16.24 -21.92
CA GLU A 95 40.94 -16.52 -20.48
C GLU A 95 41.94 -17.66 -20.16
N LEU A 96 41.82 -18.79 -20.88
CA LEU A 96 42.59 -20.02 -20.63
C LEU A 96 44.10 -19.88 -20.91
N LYS A 97 44.55 -18.84 -21.60
CA LYS A 97 45.99 -18.59 -21.84
C LYS A 97 46.68 -17.84 -20.69
N ASN A 98 45.94 -17.30 -19.73
CA ASN A 98 46.47 -16.43 -18.66
C ASN A 98 46.57 -17.06 -17.26
N GLN A 99 46.21 -18.34 -17.06
CA GLN A 99 46.34 -19.00 -15.75
C GLN A 99 47.27 -20.21 -15.78
N LYS A 100 48.31 -20.18 -14.94
CA LYS A 100 49.18 -21.32 -14.61
C LYS A 100 49.42 -21.36 -13.10
N THR A 101 49.28 -22.55 -12.52
CA THR A 101 49.54 -22.91 -11.10
C THR A 101 48.70 -22.17 -10.05
N ALA A 102 48.26 -22.78 -8.95
CA ALA A 102 48.55 -24.11 -8.40
C ALA A 102 47.30 -24.86 -7.90
N SER A 103 47.48 -26.11 -7.49
CA SER A 103 46.43 -27.06 -7.09
C SER A 103 46.66 -27.59 -5.66
N PHE A 104 45.59 -27.83 -4.88
CA PHE A 104 45.23 -29.18 -4.39
C PHE A 104 43.92 -29.24 -3.56
N ASN A 105 43.41 -30.47 -3.39
CA ASN A 105 42.08 -30.83 -2.87
C ASN A 105 41.90 -30.68 -1.35
N ALA A 106 40.64 -30.44 -0.91
CA ALA A 106 40.01 -31.17 0.19
C ALA A 106 38.46 -31.11 0.07
N GLY A 107 37.76 -32.14 0.54
CA GLY A 107 36.28 -32.25 0.53
C GLY A 107 35.62 -31.95 1.89
N PRO A 108 34.28 -31.83 1.97
CA PRO A 108 33.58 -31.19 3.08
C PRO A 108 33.07 -32.14 4.19
N GLN A 109 32.76 -31.56 5.36
CA GLN A 109 31.89 -32.15 6.39
C GLN A 109 30.99 -31.07 7.02
N PHE A 110 29.72 -31.42 7.29
CA PHE A 110 28.72 -30.59 8.00
C PHE A 110 28.29 -31.26 9.31
N PRO A 111 28.08 -30.49 10.41
CA PRO A 111 27.29 -30.92 11.57
C PRO A 111 25.82 -30.43 11.51
N PRO A 112 24.90 -31.05 12.28
CA PRO A 112 23.44 -30.78 12.26
C PRO A 112 22.98 -29.66 13.24
N PRO A 113 21.70 -29.21 13.19
CA PRO A 113 21.22 -28.08 13.98
C PRO A 113 21.00 -28.38 15.47
N LEU A 114 21.05 -27.33 16.31
CA LEU A 114 20.85 -27.39 17.76
C LEU A 114 19.51 -26.80 18.21
N ILE A 115 18.99 -27.36 19.29
CA ILE A 115 17.70 -27.03 19.94
C ILE A 115 17.96 -26.13 21.16
N ALA A 116 16.95 -25.35 21.55
CA ALA A 116 17.01 -24.43 22.69
C ALA A 116 17.29 -25.11 24.05
N VAL A 117 17.93 -24.37 24.96
CA VAL A 117 18.15 -24.70 26.37
C VAL A 117 17.99 -23.42 27.21
N ASP A 118 17.52 -23.55 28.45
CA ASP A 118 17.05 -22.45 29.31
C ASP A 118 18.11 -21.48 29.86
N GLU A 119 17.65 -20.29 30.25
CA GLU A 119 18.43 -19.31 31.03
C GLU A 119 18.54 -19.70 32.53
N PRO A 120 19.72 -19.64 33.16
CA PRO A 120 19.85 -19.72 34.61
C PRO A 120 19.62 -18.35 35.28
N GLN A 121 18.62 -18.26 36.16
CA GLN A 121 18.35 -17.05 36.94
C GLN A 121 19.50 -16.72 37.92
N LEU A 122 19.90 -15.45 37.98
CA LEU A 122 20.83 -14.94 39.00
C LEU A 122 20.11 -13.92 39.92
N ASN A 123 19.76 -14.36 41.13
CA ASN A 123 19.18 -13.51 42.16
C ASN A 123 20.25 -12.60 42.79
N LEU A 124 20.05 -11.29 42.74
CA LEU A 124 20.75 -10.31 43.57
C LEU A 124 19.74 -9.51 44.41
N SER A 125 20.05 -9.34 45.69
CA SER A 125 19.12 -8.82 46.69
C SER A 125 19.11 -7.27 46.74
N LYS A 126 18.04 -6.70 47.31
CA LYS A 126 17.78 -5.25 47.38
C LYS A 126 18.75 -4.43 48.27
N GLY A 127 19.94 -4.93 48.59
CA GLY A 127 20.90 -4.28 49.49
C GLY A 127 21.92 -3.35 48.81
N THR A 128 22.24 -3.56 47.53
CA THR A 128 23.47 -3.01 46.93
C THR A 128 23.26 -1.78 46.03
N LEU A 129 22.01 -1.37 45.77
CA LEU A 129 21.66 -0.26 44.87
C LEU A 129 21.54 1.11 45.58
N GLN A 130 22.42 1.41 46.55
CA GLN A 130 22.39 2.71 47.25
C GLN A 130 23.76 3.24 47.72
N ARG A 131 24.77 3.20 46.84
CA ARG A 131 25.97 4.05 46.90
C ARG A 131 26.82 3.91 45.63
N MET A 132 26.67 4.85 44.67
CA MET A 132 27.71 5.33 43.74
C MET A 132 27.08 6.31 42.74
N SER A 133 27.46 7.58 42.84
CA SER A 133 27.07 8.65 41.92
C SER A 133 28.31 9.18 41.21
N GLY A 134 28.33 9.13 39.88
CA GLY A 134 29.41 9.71 39.06
C GLY A 134 30.41 8.68 38.51
N ALA A 135 30.02 7.98 37.46
CA ALA A 135 30.90 7.36 36.46
C ALA A 135 30.13 7.25 35.14
N THR A 136 30.79 7.42 33.99
CA THR A 136 30.14 7.32 32.66
C THR A 136 30.34 5.93 32.05
N ALA A 137 29.36 5.46 31.28
CA ALA A 137 29.39 4.12 30.67
C ALA A 137 30.61 3.87 29.76
N SER A 138 31.22 4.93 29.23
CA SER A 138 32.45 4.95 28.42
C SER A 138 33.70 4.37 29.09
N GLN A 139 33.64 3.99 30.37
CA GLN A 139 34.75 3.36 31.11
C GLN A 139 34.51 1.88 31.44
N VAL A 140 33.37 1.28 31.02
CA VAL A 140 33.02 -0.11 31.35
C VAL A 140 33.26 -1.07 30.18
N GLU A 141 33.10 -0.61 28.92
CA GLU A 141 33.26 -1.46 27.73
C GLU A 141 34.72 -1.82 27.39
N MET A 142 35.70 -1.20 28.05
CA MET A 142 37.13 -1.44 27.79
C MET A 142 37.70 -2.70 28.48
N LEU A 143 36.86 -3.51 29.14
CA LEU A 143 37.28 -4.58 30.06
C LEU A 143 36.61 -5.95 29.86
N PHE A 144 35.97 -6.22 28.72
CA PHE A 144 35.46 -7.55 28.38
C PHE A 144 36.10 -8.17 27.12
N ASP A 145 37.35 -8.61 27.35
CA ASP A 145 38.01 -9.76 26.73
C ASP A 145 38.07 -9.87 25.20
N LEU A 146 39.16 -9.32 24.66
CA LEU A 146 39.98 -9.99 23.65
C LEU A 146 40.37 -11.41 24.12
N ARG A 147 39.54 -12.42 23.83
CA ARG A 147 39.91 -13.85 23.99
C ARG A 147 39.47 -14.72 22.82
N LYS A 148 40.25 -14.66 21.74
CA LYS A 148 40.48 -15.76 20.78
C LYS A 148 41.60 -15.39 19.81
N GLU A 149 42.85 -15.71 20.18
CA GLU A 149 43.82 -16.55 19.46
C GLU A 149 45.25 -16.35 20.01
N PRO A 150 46.19 -17.29 19.79
CA PRO A 150 47.43 -17.37 20.57
C PRO A 150 48.66 -16.71 19.92
N ASP A 151 49.61 -16.35 20.80
CA ASP A 151 51.07 -16.33 20.62
C ASP A 151 51.67 -15.77 19.30
N ASN A 152 52.15 -14.51 19.32
CA ASN A 152 53.58 -14.23 19.63
C ASN A 152 54.01 -12.74 19.57
N GLU A 153 55.23 -12.50 20.07
CA GLU A 153 56.14 -11.35 19.86
C GLU A 153 55.63 -9.93 20.21
N LEU A 154 55.73 -9.61 21.50
CA LEU A 154 55.41 -8.32 22.11
C LEU A 154 56.70 -7.48 22.37
N THR A 155 57.32 -6.91 21.33
CA THR A 155 58.53 -6.06 21.44
C THR A 155 58.68 -4.98 20.34
N ASP A 156 57.95 -3.86 20.42
CA ASP A 156 58.45 -2.47 20.12
C ASP A 156 57.43 -1.36 20.49
N ALA A 157 56.83 -1.40 21.68
CA ALA A 157 55.66 -0.55 22.03
C ALA A 157 55.83 0.40 23.24
N VAL A 158 57.04 0.53 23.80
CA VAL A 158 57.29 1.34 25.03
C VAL A 158 58.15 2.58 24.76
N ASP A 159 59.17 2.50 23.89
CA ASP A 159 60.16 3.57 23.67
C ASP A 159 59.69 4.78 22.82
N LYS A 160 58.41 4.85 22.45
CA LYS A 160 57.84 5.97 21.66
C LYS A 160 56.91 6.91 22.43
N LEU A 161 56.67 6.67 23.73
CA LEU A 161 55.86 7.56 24.59
C LEU A 161 56.69 8.53 25.47
N ALA A 162 58.03 8.51 25.35
CA ALA A 162 58.95 9.29 26.20
C ALA A 162 59.46 10.62 25.56
N LYS A 163 58.75 11.21 24.59
CA LYS A 163 59.13 12.50 23.96
C LYS A 163 57.92 13.38 23.57
N ALA A 164 57.15 13.85 24.57
CA ALA A 164 56.13 14.88 24.34
C ALA A 164 55.84 15.81 25.55
N GLU A 165 56.64 15.82 26.62
CA GLU A 165 56.53 16.82 27.69
C GLU A 165 57.63 17.86 27.59
N GLN A 166 57.31 19.04 27.04
CA GLN A 166 58.06 20.26 27.33
C GLN A 166 57.16 21.50 27.42
N MET A 167 56.99 21.93 28.68
CA MET A 167 56.82 23.31 29.14
C MET A 167 55.49 24.04 28.84
N CYS A 168 54.74 24.27 29.92
CA CYS A 168 53.68 25.26 30.00
C CYS A 168 54.23 26.68 30.05
N GLU A 169 53.57 27.63 29.37
CA GLU A 169 53.46 29.01 29.89
C GLU A 169 52.23 29.71 29.27
N PHE A 170 51.13 29.81 30.04
CA PHE A 170 49.88 30.41 29.56
C PHE A 170 49.21 31.30 30.62
N ALA A 171 49.98 32.27 31.13
CA ALA A 171 49.52 33.26 32.11
C ALA A 171 49.51 34.71 31.58
N GLY A 172 50.05 34.98 30.38
CA GLY A 172 50.19 36.34 29.83
C GLY A 172 49.12 36.75 28.78
N ALA A 173 48.40 35.80 28.19
CA ALA A 173 47.59 36.05 26.99
C ALA A 173 46.25 36.78 27.23
N ILE A 174 45.74 36.83 28.47
CA ILE A 174 44.42 37.39 28.77
C ILE A 174 44.44 38.93 28.81
N GLN A 175 45.51 39.54 29.35
CA GLN A 175 45.61 41.01 29.46
C GLN A 175 45.93 41.76 28.15
N ALA A 176 46.16 41.05 27.04
CA ALA A 176 46.36 41.67 25.73
C ALA A 176 45.05 41.84 24.92
N ALA A 177 44.00 41.07 25.23
CA ALA A 177 42.74 41.11 24.48
C ALA A 177 41.81 42.26 24.91
N GLU A 178 41.83 42.60 26.20
CA GLU A 178 40.95 43.65 26.77
C GLU A 178 41.29 45.07 26.27
N ALA A 179 42.49 45.27 25.70
CA ALA A 179 42.93 46.56 25.16
C ALA A 179 42.43 46.87 23.73
N ALA A 180 41.80 45.91 23.04
CA ALA A 180 41.32 46.08 21.66
C ALA A 180 39.81 46.42 21.55
N ALA A 181 39.08 46.45 22.67
CA ALA A 181 37.62 46.58 22.72
C ALA A 181 37.14 48.05 22.80
N VAL A 182 37.61 48.94 21.92
CA VAL A 182 37.21 50.38 21.91
C VAL A 182 36.85 50.86 20.49
N ALA A 183 35.82 50.27 19.87
CA ALA A 183 35.20 50.77 18.63
C ALA A 183 33.81 50.14 18.34
N ALA A 184 32.83 50.26 19.24
CA ALA A 184 31.43 49.90 18.97
C ALA A 184 30.46 50.86 19.68
N PRO A 185 29.32 51.27 19.07
CA PRO A 185 28.33 52.12 19.72
C PRO A 185 27.67 51.44 20.94
N PRO A 186 27.27 52.19 21.99
CA PRO A 186 26.64 51.62 23.19
C PRO A 186 25.36 50.81 22.90
N ASP A 187 24.62 51.25 21.89
CA ASP A 187 23.25 50.85 21.53
C ASP A 187 23.11 49.34 21.32
N LEU A 188 24.14 48.68 20.79
CA LEU A 188 24.14 47.24 20.49
C LEU A 188 24.43 46.35 21.71
N VAL A 189 25.07 46.89 22.75
CA VAL A 189 25.37 46.13 23.98
C VAL A 189 24.12 46.02 24.85
N GLU A 190 23.32 47.09 24.90
CA GLU A 190 22.06 47.09 25.67
C GLU A 190 21.00 46.17 25.04
N GLU A 191 20.92 46.10 23.70
CA GLU A 191 20.00 45.17 23.02
C GLU A 191 20.40 43.69 23.24
N ALA A 192 21.69 43.37 23.21
CA ALA A 192 22.20 42.03 23.54
C ALA A 192 21.96 41.65 25.02
N ALA A 193 22.15 42.59 25.95
CA ALA A 193 21.84 42.39 27.36
C ALA A 193 20.34 42.16 27.58
N LEU A 194 19.47 42.97 26.95
CA LEU A 194 18.02 42.81 26.97
C LEU A 194 17.57 41.48 26.35
N ALA A 195 18.27 40.96 25.34
CA ALA A 195 17.99 39.66 24.73
C ALA A 195 18.29 38.46 25.66
N SER A 196 19.23 38.60 26.61
CA SER A 196 19.48 37.58 27.65
C SER A 196 18.59 37.75 28.89
N ALA A 197 18.32 39.00 29.29
CA ALA A 197 17.43 39.31 30.42
C ALA A 197 15.96 38.97 30.11
N ARG A 198 15.53 39.08 28.85
CA ARG A 198 14.27 38.51 28.35
C ARG A 198 14.41 36.99 28.18
N GLY A 199 14.49 36.28 29.30
CA GLY A 199 14.47 34.81 29.32
C GLY A 199 13.28 34.30 28.49
N TYR A 200 13.59 33.55 27.42
CA TYR A 200 12.62 33.19 26.37
C TYR A 200 11.44 32.38 26.93
N GLN A 201 10.35 33.07 27.25
CA GLN A 201 9.03 32.46 27.44
C GLN A 201 8.50 31.97 26.10
N THR A 202 9.07 30.88 25.61
CA THR A 202 8.56 30.12 24.48
C THR A 202 7.17 29.61 24.82
N ASP A 203 6.16 30.12 24.13
CA ASP A 203 4.77 29.65 24.27
C ASP A 203 4.73 28.13 24.03
N VAL A 204 4.08 27.42 24.94
CA VAL A 204 4.11 25.95 25.10
C VAL A 204 3.51 25.21 23.88
N LYS A 205 2.93 25.96 22.94
CA LYS A 205 2.22 25.50 21.75
C LYS A 205 3.02 25.57 20.44
N ALA A 206 4.26 26.07 20.46
CA ALA A 206 5.00 26.37 19.24
C ALA A 206 5.55 25.09 18.57
N THR A 207 5.04 24.77 17.37
CA THR A 207 5.44 23.60 16.57
C THR A 207 6.93 23.64 16.19
N ARG A 208 7.57 22.46 16.14
CA ARG A 208 8.95 22.29 15.65
C ARG A 208 8.96 21.47 14.38
N VAL A 209 9.77 21.87 13.41
CA VAL A 209 10.06 21.08 12.19
C VAL A 209 11.54 20.71 12.24
N GLN A 210 11.84 19.42 12.28
CA GLN A 210 13.18 18.87 12.31
C GLN A 210 13.59 18.46 10.89
N GLY A 211 14.59 19.14 10.33
CA GLY A 211 15.10 18.94 8.97
C GLY A 211 14.74 20.11 8.04
N GLY A 212 15.74 20.59 7.30
CA GLY A 212 15.69 21.67 6.32
C GLY A 212 15.83 21.20 4.87
N GLY A 213 15.56 19.92 4.60
CA GLY A 213 15.30 19.42 3.25
C GLY A 213 13.90 19.79 2.75
N ILE A 214 13.57 19.45 1.50
CA ILE A 214 12.35 19.92 0.82
C ILE A 214 11.05 19.63 1.59
N ALA A 215 10.95 18.48 2.27
CA ALA A 215 9.79 18.13 3.11
C ALA A 215 9.63 19.06 4.33
N GLY A 216 10.73 19.47 4.95
CA GLY A 216 10.74 20.39 6.08
C GLY A 216 10.43 21.83 5.68
N CYS A 217 11.05 22.30 4.58
CA CYS A 217 10.75 23.61 3.98
C CYS A 217 9.26 23.71 3.58
N SER A 218 8.73 22.65 2.95
CA SER A 218 7.31 22.57 2.57
C SER A 218 6.39 22.53 3.79
N ALA A 219 6.75 21.80 4.86
CA ALA A 219 5.98 21.76 6.10
C ALA A 219 5.95 23.12 6.82
N PHE A 220 7.11 23.80 6.92
CA PHE A 220 7.22 25.15 7.49
C PHE A 220 6.33 26.15 6.74
N TYR A 221 6.44 26.18 5.41
CA TYR A 221 5.59 26.99 4.53
C TYR A 221 4.09 26.70 4.72
N GLN A 222 3.66 25.44 4.64
CA GLN A 222 2.23 25.08 4.73
C GLN A 222 1.62 25.29 6.13
N LEU A 223 2.43 25.21 7.20
CA LEU A 223 2.02 25.55 8.56
C LEU A 223 1.83 27.07 8.74
N THR A 224 2.78 27.88 8.26
CA THR A 224 2.68 29.36 8.33
C THR A 224 1.52 29.91 7.53
N LYS A 225 1.26 29.37 6.33
CA LYS A 225 0.08 29.69 5.49
C LYS A 225 -1.26 29.32 6.14
N ARG A 226 -1.25 28.63 7.29
CA ARG A 226 -2.42 28.31 8.15
C ARG A 226 -2.35 28.96 9.53
N GLY A 227 -1.52 29.99 9.71
CA GLY A 227 -1.43 30.78 10.93
C GLY A 227 -0.68 30.12 12.09
N VAL A 228 -0.10 28.93 11.88
CA VAL A 228 0.83 28.33 12.85
C VAL A 228 2.15 29.09 12.79
N LYS A 229 2.80 29.25 13.94
CA LYS A 229 4.13 29.89 14.05
C LYS A 229 5.21 28.85 14.36
N PRO A 230 5.61 28.00 13.39
CA PRO A 230 6.63 26.99 13.59
C PRO A 230 8.03 27.61 13.72
N VAL A 231 8.94 26.82 14.27
CA VAL A 231 10.40 26.99 14.12
C VAL A 231 10.93 25.78 13.36
N LEU A 232 11.76 26.01 12.34
CA LEU A 232 12.53 24.96 11.67
C LEU A 232 13.91 24.88 12.31
N ILE A 233 14.34 23.68 12.66
CA ILE A 233 15.71 23.37 13.11
C ILE A 233 16.37 22.40 12.11
N GLU A 234 17.60 22.71 11.71
CA GLU A 234 18.39 21.93 10.76
C GLU A 234 19.78 21.67 11.35
N HIS A 235 20.23 20.42 11.25
CA HIS A 235 21.50 19.93 11.79
C HIS A 235 22.72 20.67 11.22
N ASN A 236 22.73 20.87 9.90
CA ASN A 236 23.76 21.60 9.18
C ASN A 236 23.14 22.81 8.47
N LYS A 237 23.09 22.85 7.14
CA LYS A 237 22.39 23.91 6.38
C LYS A 237 21.16 23.39 5.66
N LEU A 238 20.29 24.29 5.21
CA LEU A 238 19.16 23.93 4.35
C LEU A 238 19.62 23.09 3.14
N THR A 239 18.78 22.16 2.71
CA THR A 239 19.00 21.18 1.62
C THR A 239 20.10 20.11 1.80
N ASN A 240 20.99 20.18 2.81
CA ASN A 240 22.27 19.43 2.88
C ASN A 240 22.24 17.90 2.73
N GLY A 241 21.12 17.26 3.07
CA GLY A 241 20.91 15.83 2.83
C GLY A 241 20.53 15.55 1.37
N THR A 242 19.55 14.66 1.17
CA THR A 242 19.12 14.20 -0.16
C THR A 242 18.61 15.29 -1.12
N THR A 243 18.22 16.46 -0.61
CA THR A 243 17.46 17.45 -1.40
C THR A 243 18.30 18.12 -2.49
N TRP A 244 19.52 18.57 -2.21
CA TRP A 244 20.33 19.34 -3.19
C TRP A 244 20.73 18.52 -4.42
N HIS A 245 20.78 17.18 -4.32
CA HIS A 245 21.25 16.27 -5.37
C HIS A 245 20.11 15.46 -6.03
N THR A 246 18.86 15.92 -5.95
CA THR A 246 17.71 15.18 -6.54
C THR A 246 17.50 15.51 -8.03
N GLY A 247 16.92 14.56 -8.78
CA GLY A 247 16.64 14.73 -10.21
C GLY A 247 15.60 15.83 -10.53
N GLY A 248 14.85 16.32 -9.55
CA GLY A 248 13.98 17.50 -9.68
C GLY A 248 12.64 17.30 -10.42
N LEU A 249 12.35 16.08 -10.90
CA LEU A 249 11.20 15.78 -11.75
C LEU A 249 9.83 16.01 -11.06
N VAL A 250 8.87 16.54 -11.82
CA VAL A 250 7.50 16.81 -11.36
C VAL A 250 6.50 16.22 -12.37
N TRP A 251 5.82 15.14 -11.98
CA TRP A 251 4.84 14.43 -12.82
C TRP A 251 3.40 14.64 -12.33
N SER A 252 2.40 14.45 -13.21
CA SER A 252 0.97 14.51 -12.83
C SER A 252 0.31 13.15 -12.64
N LEU A 253 0.61 12.17 -13.50
CA LEU A 253 -0.13 10.91 -13.55
C LEU A 253 0.49 9.82 -12.67
N ARG A 254 -0.38 9.14 -11.91
CA ARG A 254 -0.09 7.98 -11.04
C ARG A 254 -1.33 7.08 -10.97
N PRO A 255 -1.19 5.75 -10.72
CA PRO A 255 -2.30 4.81 -10.62
C PRO A 255 -3.02 4.89 -9.26
N ASN A 256 -3.31 6.10 -8.78
CA ASN A 256 -3.88 6.35 -7.45
C ASN A 256 -4.54 7.73 -7.40
N ASP A 257 -5.73 7.84 -6.78
CA ASP A 257 -6.50 9.08 -6.74
C ASP A 257 -5.93 10.13 -5.79
N THR A 258 -5.38 9.72 -4.64
CA THR A 258 -4.75 10.64 -3.69
C THR A 258 -3.42 11.17 -4.23
N ASP A 259 -2.62 10.34 -4.91
CA ASP A 259 -1.38 10.79 -5.56
C ASP A 259 -1.66 11.95 -6.52
N ILE A 260 -2.56 11.79 -7.50
CA ILE A 260 -2.83 12.82 -8.51
C ILE A 260 -3.27 14.14 -7.85
N GLN A 261 -4.09 14.07 -6.79
CA GLN A 261 -4.53 15.26 -6.04
C GLN A 261 -3.37 15.95 -5.31
N LEU A 262 -2.45 15.20 -4.69
CA LEU A 262 -1.27 15.77 -4.03
C LEU A 262 -0.30 16.40 -5.05
N LEU A 263 -0.10 15.74 -6.19
CA LEU A 263 0.75 16.23 -7.28
C LEU A 263 0.18 17.50 -7.92
N TYR A 264 -1.14 17.56 -8.12
CA TYR A 264 -1.84 18.79 -8.50
C TYR A 264 -1.54 19.92 -7.51
N ARG A 265 -1.67 19.68 -6.19
CA ARG A 265 -1.37 20.69 -5.16
C ARG A 265 0.09 21.16 -5.18
N THR A 266 1.07 20.26 -5.34
CA THR A 266 2.48 20.68 -5.46
C THR A 266 2.73 21.56 -6.68
N LYS A 267 2.15 21.22 -7.85
CA LYS A 267 2.28 22.05 -9.06
C LYS A 267 1.63 23.42 -8.91
N GLU A 268 0.45 23.50 -8.29
CA GLU A 268 -0.19 24.80 -8.03
C GLU A 268 0.59 25.66 -7.02
N ILE A 269 1.41 25.05 -6.14
CA ILE A 269 2.37 25.81 -5.32
C ILE A 269 3.51 26.29 -6.21
N LEU A 270 4.17 25.40 -6.96
CA LEU A 270 5.31 25.73 -7.83
C LEU A 270 5.00 26.88 -8.82
N LYS A 271 3.84 26.88 -9.46
CA LYS A 271 3.42 27.95 -10.39
C LYS A 271 3.23 29.33 -9.74
N ASN A 272 2.80 29.37 -8.48
CA ASN A 272 2.35 30.60 -7.82
C ASN A 272 3.35 31.12 -6.78
N LEU A 273 4.35 30.34 -6.39
CA LEU A 273 5.26 30.69 -5.29
C LEU A 273 6.17 31.88 -5.63
N GLU A 274 6.52 32.10 -6.90
CA GLU A 274 7.23 33.33 -7.29
C GLU A 274 6.35 34.57 -7.06
N GLN A 275 5.06 34.50 -7.42
CA GLN A 275 4.12 35.62 -7.24
C GLN A 275 3.85 35.90 -5.75
N GLU A 276 3.87 34.88 -4.90
CA GLU A 276 3.71 35.03 -3.44
C GLU A 276 4.97 35.54 -2.74
N THR A 277 6.17 35.25 -3.26
CA THR A 277 7.43 35.44 -2.51
C THR A 277 8.46 36.34 -3.17
N GLY A 278 8.34 36.63 -4.47
CA GLY A 278 9.38 37.29 -5.26
C GLY A 278 10.70 36.52 -5.27
N VAL A 279 10.64 35.20 -5.40
CA VAL A 279 11.76 34.28 -5.70
C VAL A 279 11.23 33.19 -6.62
N ASP A 280 11.84 33.02 -7.79
CA ASP A 280 11.59 31.89 -8.68
C ASP A 280 11.89 30.56 -7.96
N PRO A 281 10.94 29.62 -7.85
CA PRO A 281 11.20 28.28 -7.33
C PRO A 281 12.00 27.39 -8.30
N GLY A 282 12.36 27.88 -9.49
CA GLY A 282 13.11 27.17 -10.51
C GLY A 282 12.27 26.14 -11.27
N PHE A 283 10.95 26.36 -11.41
CA PHE A 283 10.03 25.39 -12.02
C PHE A 283 9.94 25.55 -13.54
N ILE A 284 10.46 24.57 -14.26
CA ILE A 284 10.43 24.49 -15.73
C ILE A 284 9.32 23.52 -16.14
N ASN A 285 8.23 24.08 -16.68
CA ASN A 285 7.11 23.33 -17.25
C ASN A 285 7.35 23.01 -18.74
N ASN A 286 8.28 22.09 -19.02
CA ASN A 286 8.58 21.61 -20.38
C ASN A 286 7.69 20.43 -20.83
N GLY A 287 6.73 20.00 -20.02
CA GLY A 287 5.90 18.83 -20.27
C GLY A 287 6.57 17.51 -19.86
N GLY A 288 5.81 16.42 -19.95
CA GLY A 288 6.23 15.08 -19.54
C GLY A 288 5.76 14.00 -20.52
N ILE A 289 6.67 13.15 -21.01
CA ILE A 289 6.39 12.01 -21.87
C ILE A 289 6.61 10.70 -21.10
N PHE A 290 5.61 9.82 -21.12
CA PHE A 290 5.63 8.50 -20.51
C PHE A 290 5.72 7.47 -21.66
N ILE A 291 6.84 6.76 -21.78
CA ILE A 291 7.12 5.81 -22.89
C ILE A 291 6.68 4.38 -22.52
N ALA A 292 6.02 3.70 -23.46
CA ALA A 292 5.63 2.29 -23.38
C ALA A 292 6.37 1.43 -24.42
N ARG A 293 7.23 0.52 -23.97
CA ARG A 293 7.94 -0.48 -24.81
C ARG A 293 7.20 -1.82 -24.84
N THR A 294 6.02 -1.90 -24.24
CA THR A 294 5.12 -3.06 -24.23
C THR A 294 3.66 -2.64 -24.48
N LEU A 295 2.82 -3.56 -24.95
CA LEU A 295 1.39 -3.31 -25.12
C LEU A 295 0.66 -3.21 -23.77
N ASP A 296 1.05 -4.02 -22.78
CA ASP A 296 0.45 -3.97 -21.44
C ASP A 296 0.72 -2.63 -20.74
N ARG A 297 1.87 -2.01 -20.99
CA ARG A 297 2.15 -0.63 -20.53
C ARG A 297 1.24 0.40 -21.21
N MET A 298 0.89 0.22 -22.49
CA MET A 298 -0.12 1.07 -23.13
C MET A 298 -1.51 0.89 -22.49
N GLU A 299 -1.86 -0.31 -22.02
CA GLU A 299 -3.12 -0.52 -21.29
C GLU A 299 -3.11 0.09 -19.88
N GLU A 300 -1.97 0.06 -19.16
CA GLU A 300 -1.77 0.84 -17.93
C GLU A 300 -1.93 2.34 -18.21
N PHE A 301 -1.28 2.84 -19.26
CA PHE A 301 -1.32 4.26 -19.63
C PHE A 301 -2.72 4.73 -20.03
N LYS A 302 -3.54 3.89 -20.67
CA LYS A 302 -4.96 4.17 -20.89
C LYS A 302 -5.74 4.28 -19.57
N ARG A 303 -5.43 3.48 -18.54
CA ARG A 303 -6.01 3.65 -17.18
C ARG A 303 -5.59 4.98 -16.56
N LEU A 304 -4.32 5.37 -16.69
CA LEU A 304 -3.82 6.67 -16.21
C LEU A 304 -4.51 7.85 -16.92
N HIS A 305 -4.69 7.77 -18.25
CA HIS A 305 -5.38 8.77 -19.05
C HIS A 305 -6.87 8.91 -18.62
N THR A 306 -7.56 7.77 -18.53
CA THR A 306 -8.96 7.66 -18.03
C THR A 306 -9.17 8.37 -16.69
N LEU A 307 -8.27 8.13 -15.72
CA LEU A 307 -8.32 8.73 -14.39
C LEU A 307 -7.93 10.22 -14.40
N GLY A 308 -7.02 10.60 -15.30
CA GLY A 308 -6.60 11.99 -15.52
C GLY A 308 -7.77 12.90 -15.91
N HIS A 309 -8.75 12.38 -16.66
CA HIS A 309 -9.98 13.11 -17.03
C HIS A 309 -10.76 13.60 -15.80
N TYR A 310 -10.98 12.75 -14.78
CA TYR A 310 -11.69 13.16 -13.56
C TYR A 310 -10.92 14.24 -12.76
N PHE A 311 -9.59 14.13 -12.69
CA PHE A 311 -8.74 15.07 -11.95
C PHE A 311 -8.30 16.30 -12.73
N ASN A 312 -8.88 16.55 -13.91
CA ASN A 312 -8.53 17.66 -14.80
C ASN A 312 -7.03 17.69 -15.17
N VAL A 313 -6.40 16.51 -15.28
CA VAL A 313 -5.04 16.33 -15.77
C VAL A 313 -5.10 16.11 -17.28
N HIS A 314 -5.03 17.21 -18.03
CA HIS A 314 -4.91 17.15 -19.49
C HIS A 314 -3.71 16.28 -19.88
N SER A 315 -3.99 15.20 -20.58
CA SER A 315 -3.01 14.24 -21.11
C SER A 315 -3.47 13.75 -22.48
N GLN A 316 -2.54 13.22 -23.28
CA GLN A 316 -2.81 12.74 -24.63
C GLN A 316 -2.09 11.41 -24.86
N LEU A 317 -2.81 10.41 -25.39
CA LEU A 317 -2.21 9.21 -25.96
C LEU A 317 -1.65 9.56 -27.34
N ILE A 318 -0.35 9.34 -27.56
CA ILE A 318 0.36 9.77 -28.78
C ILE A 318 1.20 8.64 -29.39
N THR A 319 1.39 8.69 -30.71
CA THR A 319 2.22 7.74 -31.44
C THR A 319 3.72 8.02 -31.23
N PRO A 320 4.61 7.05 -31.48
CA PRO A 320 6.06 7.27 -31.41
C PRO A 320 6.54 8.41 -32.32
N LYS A 321 5.92 8.59 -33.49
CA LYS A 321 6.22 9.69 -34.42
C LYS A 321 5.75 11.07 -33.94
N GLU A 322 4.89 11.15 -32.94
CA GLU A 322 4.49 12.40 -32.30
C GLU A 322 5.36 12.67 -31.08
N ALA A 323 5.68 11.64 -30.29
CA ALA A 323 6.66 11.74 -29.22
C ALA A 323 8.04 12.20 -29.74
N ALA A 324 8.52 11.68 -30.87
CA ALA A 324 9.77 12.10 -31.50
C ALA A 324 9.72 13.52 -32.12
N LYS A 325 8.54 14.10 -32.38
CA LYS A 325 8.41 15.53 -32.75
C LYS A 325 8.51 16.44 -31.52
N LEU A 326 8.03 15.98 -30.36
CA LEU A 326 8.13 16.69 -29.09
C LEU A 326 9.54 16.55 -28.48
N SER A 327 10.23 15.44 -28.72
CA SER A 327 11.59 15.19 -28.25
C SER A 327 12.44 14.54 -29.35
N PRO A 328 13.24 15.32 -30.10
CA PRO A 328 14.05 14.81 -31.21
C PRO A 328 15.12 13.78 -30.85
N ILE A 329 15.40 13.59 -29.56
CA ILE A 329 16.37 12.60 -29.07
C ILE A 329 15.83 11.16 -29.04
N LEU A 330 14.50 10.96 -29.13
CA LEU A 330 13.85 9.65 -29.10
C LEU A 330 13.90 8.95 -30.47
N ASP A 331 14.26 7.65 -30.48
CA ASP A 331 14.01 6.80 -31.66
C ASP A 331 12.53 6.35 -31.70
N PRO A 332 11.71 6.78 -32.69
CA PRO A 332 10.32 6.37 -32.82
C PRO A 332 10.12 4.88 -33.14
N ASN A 333 11.19 4.09 -33.33
CA ASN A 333 11.13 2.64 -33.52
C ASN A 333 11.34 1.84 -32.22
N ALA A 334 11.81 2.49 -31.14
CA ALA A 334 12.19 1.81 -29.89
C ALA A 334 11.03 1.50 -28.92
N PHE A 335 9.81 1.94 -29.25
CA PHE A 335 8.63 1.88 -28.37
C PHE A 335 7.30 1.88 -29.16
N TYR A 336 6.20 1.45 -28.54
CA TYR A 336 4.89 1.28 -29.20
C TYR A 336 4.02 2.55 -29.17
N GLY A 337 4.15 3.36 -28.12
CA GLY A 337 3.37 4.57 -27.92
C GLY A 337 3.73 5.28 -26.62
N ALA A 338 3.08 6.41 -26.35
CA ALA A 338 3.34 7.20 -25.15
C ALA A 338 2.09 7.94 -24.64
N VAL A 339 2.15 8.41 -23.40
CA VAL A 339 1.29 9.47 -22.88
C VAL A 339 2.09 10.76 -22.73
N TYR A 340 1.55 11.88 -23.21
CA TYR A 340 2.10 13.21 -23.00
C TYR A 340 1.22 14.03 -22.05
N SER A 341 1.84 14.72 -21.10
CA SER A 341 1.21 15.74 -20.24
C SER A 341 1.95 17.07 -20.40
N PRO A 342 1.32 18.12 -20.97
CA PRO A 342 1.94 19.45 -21.13
C PRO A 342 1.98 20.28 -19.82
N THR A 343 1.72 19.66 -18.67
CA THR A 343 1.75 20.32 -17.35
C THR A 343 2.67 19.62 -16.34
N ASP A 344 3.53 18.73 -16.84
CA ASP A 344 4.61 18.06 -16.11
C ASP A 344 5.93 18.79 -16.41
N GLY A 345 7.01 18.47 -15.70
CA GLY A 345 8.30 19.09 -15.95
C GLY A 345 9.32 18.78 -14.86
N HIS A 346 10.02 19.81 -14.38
CA HIS A 346 11.01 19.68 -13.31
C HIS A 346 11.21 21.01 -12.55
N ALA A 347 11.76 20.95 -11.34
CA ALA A 347 12.09 22.11 -10.52
C ALA A 347 13.51 22.00 -9.93
N ASP A 348 14.19 23.13 -9.77
CA ASP A 348 15.45 23.18 -9.01
C ASP A 348 15.20 23.01 -7.50
N PRO A 349 15.91 22.08 -6.81
CA PRO A 349 15.66 21.80 -5.39
C PRO A 349 16.07 22.93 -4.45
N THR A 350 17.08 23.73 -4.81
CA THR A 350 17.63 24.78 -3.95
C THR A 350 16.76 26.03 -4.04
N SER A 351 16.38 26.42 -5.25
CA SER A 351 15.45 27.53 -5.52
C SER A 351 14.08 27.27 -4.91
N TYR A 352 13.51 26.07 -5.09
CA TYR A 352 12.21 25.73 -4.51
C TYR A 352 12.24 25.79 -2.97
N CYS A 353 13.28 25.24 -2.32
CA CYS A 353 13.45 25.36 -0.87
C CYS A 353 13.60 26.83 -0.41
N SER A 354 14.37 27.64 -1.14
CA SER A 354 14.61 29.05 -0.81
C SER A 354 13.32 29.88 -0.91
N ALA A 355 12.53 29.66 -1.96
CA ALA A 355 11.23 30.30 -2.14
C ALA A 355 10.23 29.89 -1.03
N LEU A 356 10.15 28.60 -0.68
CA LEU A 356 9.30 28.09 0.40
C LEU A 356 9.66 28.71 1.76
N ILE A 357 10.95 28.83 2.08
CA ILE A 357 11.43 29.44 3.32
C ILE A 357 11.12 30.94 3.36
N LYS A 358 11.37 31.68 2.26
CA LYS A 358 11.04 33.11 2.18
C LYS A 358 9.53 33.34 2.36
N GLY A 359 8.70 32.55 1.68
CA GLY A 359 7.24 32.57 1.85
C GLY A 359 6.81 32.21 3.28
N GLY A 360 7.44 31.22 3.91
CA GLY A 360 7.12 30.85 5.29
C GLY A 360 7.47 31.94 6.32
N ILE A 361 8.59 32.64 6.13
CA ILE A 361 8.97 33.79 6.96
C ILE A 361 7.99 34.95 6.73
N ALA A 362 7.65 35.27 5.48
CA ALA A 362 6.65 36.30 5.15
C ALA A 362 5.25 35.99 5.73
N ASN A 363 4.85 34.72 5.75
CA ASN A 363 3.62 34.22 6.37
C ASN A 363 3.69 34.12 7.90
N GLY A 364 4.75 34.64 8.55
CA GLY A 364 4.83 34.80 10.01
C GLY A 364 5.40 33.60 10.78
N GLY A 365 6.16 32.72 10.11
CA GLY A 365 7.01 31.73 10.78
C GLY A 365 8.00 32.39 11.74
N GLN A 366 8.35 31.73 12.85
CA GLN A 366 9.19 32.34 13.87
C GLN A 366 10.64 32.48 13.40
N GLN A 367 11.35 31.37 13.28
CA GLN A 367 12.78 31.31 13.04
C GLN A 367 13.15 30.04 12.26
N VAL A 368 14.25 30.12 11.52
CA VAL A 368 14.90 28.99 10.84
C VAL A 368 16.32 28.92 11.40
N PHE A 369 16.68 27.80 12.02
CA PHE A 369 17.95 27.64 12.73
C PHE A 369 18.80 26.54 12.12
N GLU A 370 19.73 26.94 11.25
CA GLU A 370 20.84 26.10 10.79
C GLU A 370 21.82 25.78 11.94
N HIS A 371 22.67 24.77 11.74
CA HIS A 371 23.69 24.28 12.69
C HIS A 371 23.12 23.92 14.08
N THR A 372 21.91 23.35 14.12
CA THR A 372 21.11 23.11 15.32
C THR A 372 20.66 21.66 15.40
N THR A 373 21.45 20.85 16.12
CA THR A 373 21.23 19.42 16.34
C THR A 373 20.13 19.20 17.38
N LEU A 374 19.02 18.55 17.01
CA LEU A 374 18.12 17.91 17.96
C LEU A 374 18.84 16.73 18.63
N THR A 375 18.93 16.74 19.95
CA THR A 375 19.61 15.69 20.74
C THR A 375 18.65 14.79 21.49
N LYS A 376 17.42 15.26 21.78
CA LYS A 376 16.45 14.52 22.59
C LYS A 376 15.03 15.06 22.43
N ILE A 377 14.04 14.20 22.65
CA ILE A 377 12.62 14.56 22.75
C ILE A 377 12.13 14.20 24.17
N HIS A 378 11.46 15.14 24.84
CA HIS A 378 10.84 14.91 26.15
C HIS A 378 9.35 14.59 26.00
N PHE A 379 8.88 13.60 26.77
CA PHE A 379 7.47 13.22 26.82
C PHE A 379 6.99 12.88 28.23
N GLU A 380 5.69 13.00 28.44
CA GLU A 380 4.95 12.45 29.58
C GLU A 380 4.26 11.15 29.15
N GLU A 381 4.15 10.16 30.03
CA GLU A 381 3.32 8.97 29.77
C GLU A 381 1.90 9.13 30.33
N SER A 382 0.92 8.66 29.57
CA SER A 382 -0.49 8.70 29.93
C SER A 382 -0.99 7.34 30.46
N THR A 383 -2.09 7.37 31.22
CA THR A 383 -2.81 6.19 31.72
C THR A 383 -3.25 5.21 30.61
N GLN A 384 -3.30 5.67 29.35
CA GLN A 384 -3.63 4.88 28.17
C GLN A 384 -2.42 4.18 27.52
N GLY A 385 -1.21 4.35 28.06
CA GLY A 385 0.04 3.84 27.45
C GLY A 385 0.36 4.54 26.13
N LEU A 386 0.13 5.86 26.09
CA LEU A 386 0.59 6.77 25.03
C LEU A 386 1.59 7.76 25.63
N LYS A 387 2.66 8.05 24.91
CA LYS A 387 3.61 9.13 25.21
C LYS A 387 3.06 10.45 24.65
N LYS A 388 3.34 11.57 25.28
CA LYS A 388 2.89 12.92 24.87
C LYS A 388 4.06 13.90 24.94
N ILE A 389 4.43 14.53 23.83
CA ILE A 389 5.57 15.46 23.79
C ILE A 389 5.33 16.69 24.69
N ILE A 390 6.39 17.11 25.40
CA ILE A 390 6.43 18.34 26.22
C ILE A 390 7.63 19.27 25.93
N GLY A 391 8.62 18.81 25.16
CA GLY A 391 9.76 19.63 24.75
C GLY A 391 10.81 18.84 23.98
N ILE A 392 11.90 19.52 23.60
CA ILE A 392 13.09 18.95 22.96
C ILE A 392 14.37 19.55 23.56
N GLU A 393 15.48 18.82 23.50
CA GLU A 393 16.84 19.34 23.75
C GLU A 393 17.56 19.51 22.41
N THR A 394 18.40 20.54 22.31
CA THR A 394 19.30 20.75 21.16
C THR A 394 20.71 21.09 21.64
N ASN A 395 21.70 21.03 20.73
CA ASN A 395 23.06 21.55 20.97
C ASN A 395 23.12 23.05 21.34
N LYS A 396 22.02 23.80 21.19
CA LYS A 396 21.87 25.21 21.58
C LYS A 396 20.90 25.43 22.76
N GLY A 397 20.50 24.35 23.45
CA GLY A 397 19.62 24.38 24.62
C GLY A 397 18.24 23.76 24.39
N SER A 398 17.43 23.75 25.45
CA SER A 398 16.10 23.12 25.47
C SER A 398 14.99 24.05 24.96
N ILE A 399 14.02 23.50 24.24
CA ILE A 399 12.89 24.24 23.67
C ILE A 399 11.57 23.56 24.06
N LYS A 400 10.65 24.31 24.68
CA LYS A 400 9.29 23.80 24.99
C LYS A 400 8.48 23.69 23.70
N THR A 401 7.76 22.58 23.56
CA THR A 401 6.82 22.31 22.46
C THR A 401 5.94 21.12 22.81
N ASN A 402 4.74 21.07 22.25
CA ASN A 402 3.87 19.90 22.28
C ASN A 402 3.78 19.17 20.93
N THR A 403 4.48 19.66 19.89
CA THR A 403 4.38 19.12 18.52
C THR A 403 5.74 19.18 17.79
N VAL A 404 6.24 18.01 17.37
CA VAL A 404 7.45 17.84 16.56
C VAL A 404 7.10 17.18 15.24
N VAL A 405 7.49 17.80 14.12
CA VAL A 405 7.43 17.21 12.77
C VAL A 405 8.82 16.69 12.42
N ASN A 406 8.96 15.38 12.34
CA ASN A 406 10.16 14.70 11.89
C ASN A 406 10.17 14.66 10.34
N ALA A 407 11.02 15.50 9.75
CA ALA A 407 11.26 15.61 8.31
C ALA A 407 12.76 15.39 7.97
N ALA A 408 13.50 14.69 8.83
CA ALA A 408 14.96 14.51 8.76
C ALA A 408 15.44 13.53 7.66
N GLY A 409 14.63 13.28 6.62
CA GLY A 409 14.99 12.40 5.49
C GLY A 409 15.53 11.03 5.93
N VAL A 410 16.73 10.69 5.47
CA VAL A 410 17.42 9.43 5.78
C VAL A 410 17.75 9.24 7.26
N TRP A 411 17.90 10.33 8.03
CA TRP A 411 18.10 10.30 9.50
C TRP A 411 16.78 10.33 10.30
N GLY A 412 15.63 10.25 9.63
CA GLY A 412 14.31 10.23 10.28
C GLY A 412 14.15 9.08 11.29
N ARG A 413 14.88 7.98 11.13
CA ARG A 413 14.94 6.87 12.10
C ARG A 413 15.65 7.28 13.39
N ASN A 414 16.79 7.96 13.32
CA ASN A 414 17.54 8.45 14.49
C ASN A 414 16.64 9.33 15.38
N VAL A 415 15.88 10.24 14.77
CA VAL A 415 14.91 11.11 15.46
C VAL A 415 13.75 10.34 16.09
N SER A 416 13.30 9.25 15.47
CA SER A 416 12.21 8.41 16.00
C SER A 416 12.67 7.52 17.17
N ASN A 417 13.92 7.06 17.11
CA ASN A 417 14.54 6.25 18.16
C ASN A 417 14.75 7.05 19.47
N MET A 418 14.78 8.38 19.43
CA MET A 418 14.79 9.25 20.64
C MET A 418 13.54 9.09 21.53
N VAL A 419 12.49 8.42 21.06
CA VAL A 419 11.25 8.11 21.81
C VAL A 419 10.88 6.63 21.76
N ASP A 420 11.84 5.74 21.48
CA ASP A 420 11.68 4.29 21.37
C ASP A 420 10.72 3.83 20.25
N ILE A 421 10.60 4.61 19.16
CA ILE A 421 9.74 4.28 18.01
C ILE A 421 10.57 3.95 16.78
N GLU A 422 10.54 2.68 16.38
CA GLU A 422 10.99 2.26 15.05
C GLU A 422 10.01 2.68 13.95
N ILE A 423 10.58 3.03 12.79
CA ILE A 423 9.83 3.41 11.59
C ILE A 423 10.33 2.63 10.37
N PRO A 424 9.43 2.26 9.43
CA PRO A 424 9.79 1.41 8.30
C PRO A 424 10.39 2.25 7.16
N ILE A 425 11.65 2.66 7.34
CA ILE A 425 12.49 3.21 6.26
C ILE A 425 13.80 2.44 6.13
N THR A 426 14.34 2.41 4.92
CA THR A 426 15.67 1.90 4.58
C THR A 426 16.35 2.91 3.65
N PRO A 427 17.54 3.42 4.00
CA PRO A 427 18.31 4.25 3.08
C PRO A 427 18.99 3.37 2.02
N MET A 428 19.02 3.85 0.78
CA MET A 428 19.70 3.18 -0.35
C MET A 428 20.43 4.24 -1.16
N LYS A 429 21.51 3.88 -1.87
CA LYS A 429 22.07 4.76 -2.89
C LYS A 429 21.10 4.83 -4.08
N HIS A 430 21.00 5.99 -4.71
CA HIS A 430 20.34 6.18 -6.00
C HIS A 430 21.22 7.07 -6.87
N SER A 431 21.26 6.79 -8.19
CA SER A 431 22.25 7.38 -9.10
C SER A 431 21.65 7.97 -10.37
N TYR A 432 22.27 9.05 -10.85
CA TYR A 432 22.09 9.59 -12.20
C TYR A 432 23.41 10.14 -12.75
N VAL A 433 23.45 10.35 -14.07
CA VAL A 433 24.52 11.08 -14.75
C VAL A 433 23.97 12.29 -15.48
N VAL A 434 24.83 13.28 -15.69
CA VAL A 434 24.59 14.40 -16.62
C VAL A 434 25.50 14.20 -17.82
N THR A 435 24.93 14.22 -19.02
CA THR A 435 25.68 14.05 -20.28
C THR A 435 26.44 15.32 -20.67
N ASN A 436 27.31 15.25 -21.68
CA ASN A 436 27.67 16.46 -22.42
C ASN A 436 26.49 16.91 -23.31
N THR A 437 26.72 17.90 -24.17
CA THR A 437 25.71 18.45 -25.08
C THR A 437 25.11 17.37 -25.99
N ILE A 438 23.78 17.34 -26.10
CA ILE A 438 23.02 16.52 -27.04
C ILE A 438 22.10 17.46 -27.85
N GLU A 439 22.10 17.32 -29.17
CA GLU A 439 21.23 18.11 -30.06
C GLU A 439 19.74 17.81 -29.78
N GLY A 440 18.90 18.85 -29.72
CA GLY A 440 17.48 18.73 -29.37
C GLY A 440 17.19 18.43 -27.89
N ALA A 441 18.20 18.35 -27.03
CA ALA A 441 18.00 18.11 -25.59
C ALA A 441 17.22 19.24 -24.91
N ARG A 442 17.62 20.49 -25.12
CA ARG A 442 17.06 21.69 -24.46
C ARG A 442 15.53 21.78 -24.60
N ASP A 443 15.03 21.52 -25.80
CA ASP A 443 13.62 21.68 -26.16
C ASP A 443 12.78 20.43 -25.85
N SER A 444 13.42 19.35 -25.37
CA SER A 444 12.73 18.11 -25.03
C SER A 444 11.96 18.22 -23.69
N PRO A 445 10.74 17.68 -23.61
CA PRO A 445 10.05 17.40 -22.35
C PRO A 445 10.86 16.54 -21.37
N SER A 446 10.45 16.51 -20.10
CA SER A 446 10.88 15.46 -19.18
C SER A 446 10.36 14.11 -19.70
N ILE A 447 11.15 13.05 -19.65
CA ILE A 447 10.76 11.73 -20.20
C ILE A 447 10.91 10.66 -19.12
N ARG A 448 10.03 9.66 -19.12
CA ARG A 448 10.21 8.43 -18.35
C ARG A 448 9.85 7.20 -19.18
N CYS A 449 10.75 6.24 -19.25
CA CYS A 449 10.50 4.93 -19.83
C CYS A 449 10.41 3.91 -18.70
N HIS A 450 9.18 3.53 -18.35
CA HIS A 450 8.94 2.60 -17.25
C HIS A 450 9.57 1.23 -17.55
N ASP A 451 9.37 0.74 -18.77
CA ASP A 451 9.83 -0.58 -19.21
C ASP A 451 11.36 -0.68 -19.34
N SER A 452 12.07 0.45 -19.38
CA SER A 452 13.54 0.53 -19.26
C SER A 452 14.04 0.84 -17.85
N SER A 453 13.16 1.09 -16.87
CA SER A 453 13.49 1.67 -15.54
C SER A 453 14.13 3.07 -15.58
N LEU A 454 13.90 3.90 -16.61
CA LEU A 454 14.65 5.15 -16.87
C LEU A 454 13.84 6.44 -16.74
N TYR A 455 14.49 7.53 -16.32
CA TYR A 455 13.97 8.90 -16.38
C TYR A 455 15.01 9.91 -16.93
N PHE A 456 14.54 10.89 -17.70
CA PHE A 456 15.32 11.95 -18.34
C PHE A 456 14.74 13.34 -18.04
N ARG A 457 15.58 14.36 -17.94
CA ARG A 457 15.19 15.77 -18.17
C ARG A 457 16.33 16.57 -18.82
N PRO A 458 16.03 17.67 -19.54
CA PRO A 458 17.06 18.62 -19.96
C PRO A 458 17.77 19.29 -18.77
N GLN A 459 18.97 19.78 -19.02
CA GLN A 459 19.74 20.68 -18.17
C GLN A 459 20.55 21.64 -19.05
N GLY A 460 19.87 22.63 -19.62
CA GLY A 460 20.38 23.35 -20.79
C GLY A 460 20.47 22.38 -21.96
N ASP A 461 21.63 22.29 -22.60
CA ASP A 461 21.86 21.40 -23.76
C ASP A 461 22.34 19.98 -23.37
N SER A 462 22.51 19.71 -22.07
CA SER A 462 22.76 18.36 -21.53
C SER A 462 21.44 17.65 -21.17
N ILE A 463 21.45 16.32 -21.08
CA ILE A 463 20.41 15.55 -20.39
C ILE A 463 20.93 15.10 -19.01
N LEU A 464 20.09 15.20 -17.99
CA LEU A 464 20.23 14.44 -16.74
C LEU A 464 19.42 13.15 -16.89
N PHE A 465 20.04 11.97 -16.67
CA PHE A 465 19.32 10.72 -16.58
C PHE A 465 19.75 9.78 -15.46
N GLY A 466 18.77 9.14 -14.84
CA GLY A 466 18.96 8.07 -13.87
C GLY A 466 17.94 6.94 -14.08
N GLY A 467 18.01 5.93 -13.23
CA GLY A 467 17.13 4.78 -13.30
C GLY A 467 17.07 3.97 -12.01
N TYR A 468 16.26 2.90 -12.03
CA TYR A 468 16.06 2.01 -10.89
C TYR A 468 16.49 0.59 -11.26
N GLU A 469 17.67 0.20 -10.80
CA GLU A 469 18.24 -1.14 -10.89
C GLU A 469 17.53 -2.16 -9.97
N GLY A 470 17.74 -3.45 -10.25
CA GLY A 470 17.24 -4.54 -9.41
C GLY A 470 18.17 -4.92 -8.25
N ASN A 471 19.27 -4.19 -8.05
CA ASN A 471 20.35 -4.46 -7.11
C ASN A 471 20.97 -3.18 -6.50
N PRO A 472 20.17 -2.23 -5.96
CA PRO A 472 20.70 -1.00 -5.36
C PRO A 472 21.63 -1.26 -4.18
N ASP A 473 22.56 -0.33 -3.92
CA ASP A 473 23.38 -0.36 -2.71
C ASP A 473 22.54 -0.02 -1.47
N ILE A 474 22.18 -1.05 -0.70
CA ILE A 474 21.38 -0.92 0.52
C ILE A 474 22.28 -0.45 1.68
N LEU A 475 21.91 0.68 2.30
CA LEU A 475 22.67 1.26 3.41
C LEU A 475 22.06 0.87 4.76
N LYS A 476 22.87 0.34 5.68
CA LYS A 476 22.45 0.05 7.06
C LYS A 476 22.03 1.34 7.80
N GLN A 477 22.79 2.41 7.57
CA GLN A 477 22.56 3.77 8.08
C GLN A 477 23.37 4.75 7.22
N VAL A 478 22.99 6.03 7.23
CA VAL A 478 23.79 7.13 6.66
C VAL A 478 24.56 7.81 7.79
N PRO A 479 25.87 8.14 7.64
CA PRO A 479 26.62 8.85 8.67
C PRO A 479 26.00 10.20 9.04
N GLU A 480 26.13 10.62 10.29
CA GLU A 480 25.52 11.88 10.79
C GLU A 480 26.26 13.14 10.28
N ASP A 481 27.49 12.97 9.78
CA ASP A 481 28.30 14.01 9.13
C ASP A 481 28.16 14.01 7.59
N PHE A 482 27.22 13.24 7.02
CA PHE A 482 26.99 13.16 5.58
C PHE A 482 26.15 14.35 5.05
N SER A 483 26.77 15.53 5.05
CA SER A 483 26.17 16.80 4.62
C SER A 483 26.86 17.34 3.37
N PHE A 484 26.12 17.58 2.28
CA PHE A 484 26.65 17.96 0.95
C PHE A 484 27.73 17.00 0.42
N LYS A 485 27.63 15.71 0.76
CA LYS A 485 28.49 14.64 0.24
C LYS A 485 27.73 13.80 -0.78
N LEU A 486 28.48 13.12 -1.63
CA LEU A 486 28.02 12.05 -2.52
C LEU A 486 28.88 10.80 -2.25
N PHE A 487 28.40 9.64 -2.68
CA PHE A 487 29.22 8.44 -2.80
C PHE A 487 29.88 8.40 -4.18
N GLU A 488 30.96 7.64 -4.31
CA GLU A 488 31.42 7.19 -5.61
C GLU A 488 30.33 6.28 -6.24
N MET A 489 30.04 6.50 -7.53
CA MET A 489 29.02 5.76 -8.26
C MET A 489 29.59 4.44 -8.78
N ASP A 490 28.95 3.32 -8.45
CA ASP A 490 29.28 2.04 -9.09
C ASP A 490 28.83 2.06 -10.56
N LYS A 491 29.82 2.04 -11.46
CA LYS A 491 29.61 2.12 -12.91
C LYS A 491 29.16 0.79 -13.50
N SER A 492 29.38 -0.34 -12.82
CA SER A 492 28.84 -1.64 -13.23
C SER A 492 27.33 -1.73 -12.97
N ILE A 493 26.86 -1.17 -11.86
CA ILE A 493 25.43 -1.03 -11.56
C ILE A 493 24.78 -0.06 -12.57
N PHE A 494 25.39 1.10 -12.82
CA PHE A 494 24.79 2.09 -13.73
C PHE A 494 24.82 1.71 -15.22
N GLU A 495 25.67 0.76 -15.63
CA GLU A 495 25.84 0.36 -17.05
C GLU A 495 24.52 -0.13 -17.69
N VAL A 496 23.63 -0.77 -16.91
CA VAL A 496 22.32 -1.23 -17.38
C VAL A 496 21.42 -0.06 -17.81
N HIS A 497 21.53 1.08 -17.12
CA HIS A 497 20.77 2.29 -17.44
C HIS A 497 21.33 2.96 -18.68
N TRP A 498 22.66 3.01 -18.83
CA TRP A 498 23.31 3.55 -20.03
C TRP A 498 22.92 2.78 -21.29
N LYS A 499 23.02 1.44 -21.27
CA LYS A 499 22.63 0.55 -22.39
C LYS A 499 21.17 0.80 -22.82
N ARG A 500 20.25 0.79 -21.85
CA ARG A 500 18.81 1.03 -22.10
C ARG A 500 18.48 2.48 -22.52
N ALA A 501 19.35 3.44 -22.22
CA ALA A 501 19.19 4.82 -22.66
C ALA A 501 19.59 4.96 -24.14
N VAL A 502 20.69 4.33 -24.57
CA VAL A 502 21.08 4.26 -25.99
C VAL A 502 20.03 3.55 -26.85
N GLU A 503 19.41 2.47 -26.34
CA GLU A 503 18.29 1.77 -27.01
C GLU A 503 17.07 2.66 -27.30
N LEU A 504 16.85 3.73 -26.51
CA LEU A 504 15.69 4.61 -26.61
C LEU A 504 16.05 5.96 -27.27
N CYS A 505 17.28 6.40 -27.06
CA CYS A 505 17.83 7.67 -27.52
C CYS A 505 19.24 7.45 -28.10
N PRO A 506 19.38 7.10 -29.39
CA PRO A 506 20.68 6.73 -29.97
C PRO A 506 21.79 7.78 -29.84
N SER A 507 21.42 9.07 -29.72
CA SER A 507 22.37 10.18 -29.48
C SER A 507 23.20 10.03 -28.20
N PHE A 508 22.76 9.21 -27.24
CA PHE A 508 23.48 8.95 -25.99
C PHE A 508 24.80 8.19 -26.25
N GLU A 509 24.90 7.39 -27.32
CA GLU A 509 26.11 6.63 -27.66
C GLU A 509 27.36 7.53 -27.76
N GLN A 510 27.17 8.74 -28.28
CA GLN A 510 28.26 9.70 -28.54
C GLN A 510 28.32 10.85 -27.52
N ALA A 511 27.33 10.98 -26.64
CA ALA A 511 27.20 12.11 -25.72
C ALA A 511 28.27 12.11 -24.61
N GLY A 512 28.63 10.94 -24.09
CA GLY A 512 29.52 10.80 -22.93
C GLY A 512 28.97 11.44 -21.63
N ILE A 513 29.74 11.31 -20.54
CA ILE A 513 29.36 11.79 -19.20
C ILE A 513 30.14 13.06 -18.85
N LYS A 514 29.42 14.05 -18.32
CA LYS A 514 29.95 15.32 -17.80
C LYS A 514 30.08 15.31 -16.27
N ALA A 515 29.17 14.62 -15.59
CA ALA A 515 29.21 14.38 -14.14
C ALA A 515 28.37 13.14 -13.79
N ASP A 516 28.79 12.38 -12.78
CA ASP A 516 28.01 11.35 -12.09
C ASP A 516 27.55 11.87 -10.70
N VAL A 517 26.38 11.40 -10.25
CA VAL A 517 25.81 11.72 -8.94
C VAL A 517 25.23 10.46 -8.34
N CYS A 518 25.71 10.08 -7.17
CA CYS A 518 25.25 8.93 -6.40
C CYS A 518 25.06 9.33 -4.93
N GLY A 519 23.83 9.31 -4.42
CA GLY A 519 23.51 9.85 -3.09
C GLY A 519 22.45 9.04 -2.33
N PRO A 520 22.32 9.24 -1.01
CA PRO A 520 21.41 8.46 -0.17
C PRO A 520 19.96 8.96 -0.27
N GLU A 521 19.08 8.07 -0.73
CA GLU A 521 17.64 8.25 -0.78
C GLU A 521 16.93 7.39 0.29
N SER A 522 15.71 7.79 0.68
CA SER A 522 14.95 7.11 1.75
C SER A 522 13.74 6.38 1.20
N PHE A 523 13.79 5.04 1.24
CA PHE A 523 12.73 4.16 0.73
C PHE A 523 11.86 3.59 1.84
N THR A 524 10.62 3.26 1.48
CA THR A 524 9.56 2.69 2.33
C THR A 524 9.06 1.37 1.75
N PRO A 525 8.50 0.45 2.57
CA PRO A 525 8.00 -0.87 2.13
C PRO A 525 6.98 -0.91 1.00
N ASP A 526 6.38 0.23 0.64
CA ASP A 526 5.32 0.33 -0.36
C ASP A 526 5.46 1.49 -1.34
N HIS A 527 6.66 2.10 -1.41
CA HIS A 527 6.95 3.23 -2.30
C HIS A 527 6.07 4.50 -2.09
N LYS A 528 5.45 4.66 -0.91
CA LYS A 528 4.66 5.85 -0.51
C LYS A 528 5.30 6.57 0.69
N PRO A 529 5.30 7.91 0.76
CA PRO A 529 5.77 8.65 1.93
C PRO A 529 5.14 8.22 3.27
N LEU A 530 5.88 8.41 4.37
CA LEU A 530 5.41 8.25 5.75
C LEU A 530 4.99 9.60 6.32
N VAL A 531 3.69 9.73 6.61
CA VAL A 531 3.02 10.99 6.96
C VAL A 531 2.08 10.78 8.16
N GLY A 532 1.80 11.85 8.90
CA GLY A 532 0.78 11.88 9.95
C GLY A 532 1.35 11.70 11.36
N GLU A 533 0.45 11.66 12.35
CA GLU A 533 0.80 11.60 13.78
C GLU A 533 1.03 10.16 14.25
N ASP A 534 2.05 9.90 15.05
CA ASP A 534 2.35 8.56 15.58
C ASP A 534 1.19 8.01 16.45
N PRO A 535 0.81 6.73 16.32
CA PRO A 535 -0.24 6.10 17.12
C PRO A 535 0.12 5.82 18.59
N ILE A 536 1.38 6.06 19.01
CA ILE A 536 1.88 5.89 20.39
C ILE A 536 2.38 7.22 20.96
N VAL A 537 3.04 8.07 20.15
CA VAL A 537 3.64 9.35 20.58
C VAL A 537 2.81 10.54 20.11
N VAL A 538 1.87 10.98 20.95
CA VAL A 538 1.02 12.15 20.72
C VAL A 538 1.90 13.41 20.61
N GLY A 539 1.69 14.15 19.51
CA GLY A 539 2.51 15.31 19.14
C GLY A 539 3.69 14.99 18.21
N LEU A 540 4.06 13.73 17.99
CA LEU A 540 5.07 13.38 16.98
C LEU A 540 4.39 13.15 15.62
N TYR A 541 4.84 13.89 14.60
CA TYR A 541 4.36 13.80 13.23
C TYR A 541 5.51 13.46 12.27
N TYR A 542 5.20 12.79 11.16
CA TYR A 542 6.19 12.40 10.15
C TYR A 542 5.97 13.10 8.81
N SER A 543 7.09 13.30 8.09
CA SER A 543 7.13 13.63 6.66
C SER A 543 8.43 13.06 6.07
N LEU A 544 8.46 11.74 5.88
CA LEU A 544 9.68 10.96 5.60
C LEU A 544 9.49 9.97 4.44
N GLY A 545 10.60 9.36 3.98
CA GLY A 545 10.56 8.18 3.11
C GLY A 545 9.95 8.48 1.74
N TYR A 546 10.45 9.51 1.05
CA TYR A 546 9.83 10.00 -0.18
C TYR A 546 10.17 9.18 -1.44
N ASN A 547 10.99 8.13 -1.35
CA ASN A 547 11.33 7.22 -2.45
C ASN A 547 11.77 7.98 -3.73
N SER A 548 12.75 8.88 -3.64
CA SER A 548 13.20 9.77 -4.74
C SER A 548 12.16 10.73 -5.34
N MET A 549 10.93 10.76 -4.81
CA MET A 549 9.83 11.61 -5.31
C MET A 549 9.55 12.83 -4.40
N GLY A 550 10.56 13.27 -3.63
CA GLY A 550 10.42 14.38 -2.67
C GLY A 550 9.89 15.67 -3.28
N MET A 551 10.49 16.10 -4.39
CA MET A 551 10.17 17.35 -5.09
C MET A 551 8.73 17.43 -5.61
N MET A 552 8.18 16.32 -6.07
CA MET A 552 6.82 16.28 -6.65
C MET A 552 5.73 16.12 -5.58
N PHE A 553 6.00 15.45 -4.46
CA PHE A 553 5.00 15.24 -3.41
C PHE A 553 5.02 16.26 -2.27
N SER A 554 6.14 16.93 -1.99
CA SER A 554 6.30 17.73 -0.75
C SER A 554 5.23 18.81 -0.57
N GLY A 555 4.91 19.58 -1.62
CA GLY A 555 3.97 20.70 -1.54
C GLY A 555 2.57 20.26 -1.10
N GLY A 556 2.01 19.24 -1.75
CA GLY A 556 0.72 18.65 -1.40
C GLY A 556 0.73 17.82 -0.11
N VAL A 557 1.78 17.02 0.13
CA VAL A 557 1.90 16.20 1.36
C VAL A 557 2.00 17.09 2.59
N SER A 558 2.83 18.14 2.54
CA SER A 558 2.91 19.14 3.61
C SER A 558 1.62 19.94 3.78
N GLU A 559 0.82 20.12 2.71
CA GLU A 559 -0.51 20.70 2.83
C GLU A 559 -1.40 19.84 3.74
N GLN A 560 -1.54 18.56 3.41
CA GLN A 560 -2.38 17.63 4.16
C GLN A 560 -1.85 17.36 5.57
N LEU A 561 -0.53 17.35 5.75
CA LEU A 561 0.12 17.31 7.07
C LEU A 561 -0.20 18.55 7.92
N SER A 562 -0.20 19.76 7.32
CA SER A 562 -0.54 20.99 8.05
C SER A 562 -2.00 21.03 8.50
N TYR A 563 -2.93 20.47 7.71
CA TYR A 563 -4.30 20.21 8.16
C TYR A 563 -4.35 19.15 9.28
N TRP A 564 -3.54 18.09 9.19
CA TRP A 564 -3.42 17.07 10.23
C TRP A 564 -3.03 17.67 11.59
N ILE A 565 -2.06 18.58 11.59
CA ILE A 565 -1.56 19.26 12.80
C ILE A 565 -2.57 20.28 13.34
N THR A 566 -3.20 21.08 12.47
CA THR A 566 -4.09 22.18 12.88
C THR A 566 -5.52 21.75 13.19
N GLN A 567 -6.02 20.71 12.52
CA GLN A 567 -7.41 20.23 12.61
C GLN A 567 -7.53 18.79 13.13
N GLY A 568 -6.41 18.12 13.35
CA GLY A 568 -6.34 16.73 13.83
C GLY A 568 -6.53 15.66 12.74
N ARG A 569 -6.83 16.04 11.49
CA ARG A 569 -6.96 15.18 10.30
C ARG A 569 -6.71 15.98 9.01
N PRO A 570 -6.26 15.33 7.92
CA PRO A 570 -6.21 15.92 6.58
C PRO A 570 -7.63 16.27 6.05
N ASP A 571 -7.69 16.84 4.85
CA ASP A 571 -8.93 16.98 4.06
C ASP A 571 -9.05 15.89 2.96
N MET A 572 -7.93 15.30 2.55
CA MET A 572 -7.87 14.17 1.61
C MET A 572 -7.83 12.82 2.34
N ASP A 573 -8.20 11.75 1.63
CA ASP A 573 -8.01 10.37 2.09
C ASP A 573 -6.52 9.96 2.00
N MET A 574 -5.79 10.23 3.07
CA MET A 574 -4.34 10.01 3.16
C MET A 574 -3.98 8.60 3.69
N HIS A 575 -4.85 7.58 3.58
CA HIS A 575 -4.56 6.26 4.14
C HIS A 575 -3.21 5.68 3.65
N ASP A 576 -2.98 5.71 2.34
CA ASP A 576 -1.75 5.22 1.68
C ASP A 576 -0.47 5.98 2.11
N PHE A 577 -0.63 7.12 2.80
CA PHE A 577 0.44 7.98 3.29
C PHE A 577 0.54 7.95 4.83
N ASP A 578 -0.49 7.47 5.54
CA ASP A 578 -0.56 7.41 7.00
C ASP A 578 0.43 6.39 7.55
N ILE A 579 1.18 6.74 8.60
CA ILE A 579 2.04 5.77 9.31
C ILE A 579 1.23 4.60 9.90
N ARG A 580 -0.07 4.79 10.17
CA ARG A 580 -1.00 3.73 10.66
C ARG A 580 -1.30 2.63 9.64
N ARG A 581 -0.85 2.74 8.37
CA ARG A 581 -0.95 1.63 7.39
C ARG A 581 0.05 0.50 7.67
N PHE A 582 1.13 0.77 8.41
CA PHE A 582 2.07 -0.25 8.87
C PHE A 582 1.80 -0.61 10.33
N SER A 583 1.61 -1.90 10.59
CA SER A 583 1.32 -2.39 11.95
C SER A 583 2.52 -2.27 12.89
N GLN A 584 2.23 -2.28 14.19
CA GLN A 584 3.25 -2.32 15.25
C GLN A 584 4.19 -3.55 15.19
N ARG A 585 3.83 -4.59 14.42
CA ARG A 585 4.67 -5.78 14.17
C ARG A 585 5.59 -5.59 12.95
N GLN A 586 5.15 -4.84 11.93
CA GLN A 586 5.93 -4.54 10.73
C GLN A 586 7.00 -3.46 10.97
N LYS A 587 6.66 -2.35 11.64
CA LYS A 587 7.59 -1.21 11.82
C LYS A 587 8.97 -1.56 12.41
N PRO A 588 9.10 -2.43 13.45
CA PRO A 588 10.41 -2.77 14.03
C PRO A 588 11.13 -3.94 13.35
N ASP A 589 10.46 -4.72 12.49
CA ASP A 589 11.08 -5.89 11.85
C ASP A 589 12.03 -5.45 10.74
N ARG A 590 13.33 -5.45 11.05
CA ARG A 590 14.35 -4.96 10.12
C ARG A 590 14.67 -5.90 8.97
N ALA A 591 14.29 -7.18 9.01
CA ALA A 591 14.35 -8.04 7.83
C ALA A 591 13.23 -7.65 6.88
N TRP A 592 11.98 -7.68 7.37
CA TRP A 592 10.78 -7.30 6.63
C TRP A 592 10.90 -5.91 5.99
N VAL A 593 11.31 -4.89 6.75
CA VAL A 593 11.50 -3.51 6.24
C VAL A 593 12.62 -3.43 5.18
N THR A 594 13.66 -4.26 5.25
CA THR A 594 14.75 -4.18 4.27
C THR A 594 14.37 -4.88 2.96
N GLU A 595 13.78 -6.07 3.04
CA GLU A 595 13.27 -6.81 1.87
C GLU A 595 12.20 -6.00 1.11
N THR A 596 11.23 -5.42 1.82
CA THR A 596 10.08 -4.73 1.20
C THR A 596 10.43 -3.35 0.64
N CYS A 597 11.39 -2.64 1.25
CA CYS A 597 11.99 -1.46 0.63
C CYS A 597 12.78 -1.84 -0.65
N HIS A 598 13.46 -3.00 -0.66
CA HIS A 598 14.20 -3.45 -1.85
C HIS A 598 13.27 -3.83 -3.00
N GLU A 599 12.22 -4.65 -2.77
CA GLU A 599 11.23 -4.92 -3.80
C GLU A 599 10.53 -3.63 -4.26
N SER A 600 10.26 -2.68 -3.36
CA SER A 600 9.70 -1.39 -3.74
C SER A 600 10.62 -0.57 -4.64
N TYR A 601 11.94 -0.61 -4.44
CA TYR A 601 12.92 0.02 -5.34
C TYR A 601 12.99 -0.68 -6.70
N ALA A 602 13.14 -2.01 -6.68
CA ALA A 602 13.27 -2.82 -7.89
C ALA A 602 11.98 -2.80 -8.75
N LYS A 603 10.80 -2.68 -8.11
CA LYS A 603 9.49 -2.53 -8.78
C LYS A 603 9.07 -1.06 -9.00
N THR A 604 9.90 -0.05 -8.71
CA THR A 604 9.53 1.39 -8.80
C THR A 604 8.80 1.74 -10.10
N TYR A 605 9.26 1.21 -11.25
CA TYR A 605 8.67 1.40 -12.58
C TYR A 605 8.04 0.12 -13.19
N SER A 606 7.70 -0.90 -12.39
CA SER A 606 6.89 -2.05 -12.88
C SER A 606 5.50 -1.64 -13.35
N ILE A 607 4.76 -2.54 -14.00
CA ILE A 607 3.32 -2.34 -14.29
C ILE A 607 2.53 -2.63 -13.01
N VAL A 608 1.62 -1.73 -12.64
CA VAL A 608 0.77 -1.86 -11.44
C VAL A 608 -0.52 -2.58 -11.80
N TYR A 609 -0.48 -3.92 -11.81
CA TYR A 609 -1.66 -4.75 -12.03
C TYR A 609 -2.55 -4.81 -10.78
N PRO A 610 -3.89 -4.95 -10.93
CA PRO A 610 -4.83 -4.89 -9.79
C PRO A 610 -4.68 -6.00 -8.75
N HIS A 611 -4.00 -7.10 -9.12
CA HIS A 611 -3.84 -8.31 -8.30
C HIS A 611 -2.37 -8.80 -8.24
N ASP A 612 -1.38 -7.97 -8.59
CA ASP A 612 0.04 -8.30 -8.32
C ASP A 612 0.27 -8.47 -6.81
N GLN A 613 1.26 -9.27 -6.44
CA GLN A 613 1.66 -9.51 -5.04
C GLN A 613 3.15 -9.32 -4.84
N ARG A 614 3.52 -8.98 -3.61
CA ARG A 614 4.92 -8.91 -3.19
C ARG A 614 5.47 -10.30 -2.89
N LEU A 615 6.77 -10.45 -3.15
CA LEU A 615 7.56 -11.63 -2.83
C LEU A 615 8.40 -11.39 -1.56
N SER A 616 8.73 -10.13 -1.29
CA SER A 616 9.36 -9.63 -0.06
C SER A 616 8.41 -9.66 1.14
N GLY A 617 8.96 -9.89 2.33
CA GLY A 617 8.25 -9.71 3.60
C GLY A 617 7.05 -10.66 3.83
N ARG A 618 6.98 -11.76 3.08
CA ARG A 618 5.91 -12.76 3.16
C ARG A 618 6.03 -13.67 4.38
N ASN A 619 4.92 -14.30 4.75
CA ASN A 619 4.78 -15.17 5.93
C ASN A 619 5.04 -14.49 7.29
N LEU A 620 5.10 -13.15 7.38
CA LEU A 620 5.32 -12.38 8.62
C LEU A 620 4.29 -12.73 9.72
N ARG A 621 3.04 -13.03 9.33
CA ARG A 621 1.96 -13.53 10.18
C ARG A 621 1.23 -14.64 9.43
N ILE A 622 1.41 -15.87 9.88
CA ILE A 622 0.56 -17.00 9.49
C ILE A 622 -0.40 -17.32 10.64
N ASP A 623 -1.62 -17.74 10.31
CA ASP A 623 -2.64 -18.13 11.28
C ASP A 623 -2.72 -19.67 11.46
N PRO A 624 -3.45 -20.18 12.48
CA PRO A 624 -3.50 -21.63 12.78
C PRO A 624 -3.99 -22.55 11.66
N PHE A 625 -4.63 -22.01 10.61
CA PHE A 625 -5.15 -22.79 9.49
C PHE A 625 -4.20 -22.78 8.29
N HIS A 626 -3.19 -21.89 8.25
CA HIS A 626 -2.37 -21.61 7.06
C HIS A 626 -1.84 -22.87 6.37
N GLU A 627 -1.14 -23.76 7.08
CA GLU A 627 -0.59 -25.01 6.53
C GLU A 627 -1.67 -25.93 5.93
N HIS A 628 -2.82 -26.04 6.61
CA HIS A 628 -3.93 -26.88 6.15
C HIS A 628 -4.61 -26.29 4.91
N LEU A 629 -4.63 -24.96 4.78
CA LEU A 629 -5.20 -24.26 3.62
C LEU A 629 -4.26 -24.34 2.42
N VAL A 630 -2.94 -24.12 2.61
CA VAL A 630 -1.93 -24.31 1.53
C VAL A 630 -1.94 -25.76 1.03
N ALA A 631 -2.02 -26.75 1.92
CA ALA A 631 -2.15 -28.16 1.55
C ALA A 631 -3.50 -28.53 0.90
N SER A 632 -4.48 -27.61 0.94
CA SER A 632 -5.79 -27.74 0.28
C SER A 632 -5.89 -26.90 -1.00
N GLY A 633 -4.79 -26.35 -1.51
CA GLY A 633 -4.76 -25.54 -2.74
C GLY A 633 -4.77 -24.03 -2.56
N ALA A 634 -4.73 -23.48 -1.35
CA ALA A 634 -4.77 -22.03 -1.16
C ALA A 634 -3.58 -21.31 -1.83
N VAL A 635 -3.88 -20.44 -2.79
CA VAL A 635 -2.95 -19.39 -3.26
C VAL A 635 -3.10 -18.22 -2.29
N MET A 636 -2.00 -17.82 -1.63
CA MET A 636 -2.04 -16.81 -0.58
C MET A 636 -1.77 -15.40 -1.11
N GLU A 637 -2.55 -14.43 -0.65
CA GLU A 637 -2.32 -12.99 -0.75
C GLU A 637 -1.90 -12.42 0.62
N GLU A 638 -1.21 -11.28 0.62
CA GLU A 638 -0.79 -10.56 1.82
C GLU A 638 -1.83 -9.49 2.23
N ALA A 639 -1.94 -9.22 3.54
CA ALA A 639 -2.53 -7.99 4.07
C ALA A 639 -2.12 -7.71 5.54
N LEU A 640 -1.47 -6.56 5.81
CA LEU A 640 -1.04 -6.12 7.14
C LEU A 640 -0.20 -7.18 7.91
N GLY A 641 0.67 -7.85 7.15
CA GLY A 641 1.53 -8.95 7.53
C GLY A 641 0.87 -10.34 7.43
N TRP A 642 -0.44 -10.45 7.20
CA TRP A 642 -1.15 -11.73 7.16
C TRP A 642 -1.13 -12.39 5.80
N GLU A 643 -0.79 -13.67 5.75
CA GLU A 643 -1.13 -14.57 4.64
C GLU A 643 -2.61 -14.96 4.71
N ARG A 644 -3.36 -14.75 3.62
CA ARG A 644 -4.80 -15.09 3.51
C ARG A 644 -5.10 -15.76 2.17
N PRO A 645 -5.98 -16.79 2.10
CA PRO A 645 -6.31 -17.42 0.82
C PRO A 645 -7.02 -16.44 -0.13
N ALA A 646 -6.50 -16.27 -1.33
CA ALA A 646 -7.15 -15.54 -2.41
C ALA A 646 -8.22 -16.40 -3.10
N TYR A 647 -7.86 -17.65 -3.37
CA TYR A 647 -8.62 -18.72 -4.03
C TYR A 647 -7.88 -20.08 -3.86
N PHE A 648 -8.50 -21.19 -4.27
CA PHE A 648 -8.01 -22.56 -4.05
C PHE A 648 -7.80 -23.36 -5.36
N ILE A 649 -6.53 -23.55 -5.77
CA ILE A 649 -6.18 -24.32 -6.98
C ILE A 649 -6.40 -25.84 -6.82
N GLN A 650 -6.98 -26.46 -7.85
CA GLN A 650 -7.29 -27.90 -7.88
C GLN A 650 -6.15 -28.75 -8.49
N GLU A 651 -5.46 -28.19 -9.50
CA GLU A 651 -4.26 -28.74 -10.13
C GLU A 651 -3.01 -28.41 -9.29
N ASP A 652 -2.03 -29.33 -9.24
CA ASP A 652 -0.81 -29.32 -8.39
C ASP A 652 -0.98 -29.10 -6.86
N ARG A 653 -2.18 -28.67 -6.42
CA ARG A 653 -2.68 -28.50 -5.04
C ARG A 653 -1.83 -27.69 -4.06
N THR A 654 -0.67 -27.19 -4.48
CA THR A 654 0.27 -26.47 -3.62
C THR A 654 1.05 -25.43 -4.44
N ALA A 655 0.79 -24.16 -4.17
CA ALA A 655 1.57 -23.02 -4.67
C ALA A 655 2.23 -22.28 -3.47
N PRO A 656 3.22 -22.89 -2.81
CA PRO A 656 3.75 -22.37 -1.54
C PRO A 656 4.54 -21.08 -1.74
N VAL A 657 4.24 -20.06 -0.93
CA VAL A 657 4.97 -18.80 -0.91
C VAL A 657 6.38 -19.05 -0.34
N ARG A 658 7.41 -18.81 -1.15
CA ARG A 658 8.82 -18.90 -0.73
C ARG A 658 9.27 -17.58 -0.09
N GLY A 659 10.33 -17.64 0.72
CA GLY A 659 11.00 -16.43 1.23
C GLY A 659 11.67 -15.66 0.09
N TYR A 660 12.00 -14.39 0.30
CA TYR A 660 12.50 -13.53 -0.77
C TYR A 660 13.88 -13.97 -1.29
N ASP A 661 14.04 -14.11 -2.61
CA ASP A 661 15.31 -14.44 -3.28
C ASP A 661 16.04 -13.22 -3.86
N TRP A 662 15.56 -12.01 -3.57
CA TRP A 662 16.14 -10.73 -4.01
C TRP A 662 16.32 -10.64 -5.53
N TYR A 663 15.53 -11.41 -6.30
CA TYR A 663 15.66 -11.60 -7.75
C TYR A 663 17.03 -12.15 -8.19
N GLY A 664 17.74 -12.86 -7.32
CA GLY A 664 19.06 -13.45 -7.60
C GLY A 664 20.25 -12.51 -7.38
N ASN A 665 20.10 -11.51 -6.50
CA ASN A 665 21.14 -10.53 -6.16
C ASN A 665 21.66 -10.75 -4.71
N TYR A 666 22.75 -10.09 -4.34
CA TYR A 666 23.36 -10.17 -2.99
C TYR A 666 23.64 -11.62 -2.53
N ASP A 667 24.27 -12.41 -3.39
CA ASP A 667 24.58 -13.84 -3.20
C ASP A 667 23.36 -14.78 -3.01
N HIS A 668 22.13 -14.28 -3.15
CA HIS A 668 20.94 -15.12 -3.18
C HIS A 668 20.77 -15.83 -4.54
N VAL A 669 20.41 -17.11 -4.50
CA VAL A 669 20.06 -17.90 -5.69
C VAL A 669 18.54 -17.86 -5.89
N ARG A 670 18.08 -17.60 -7.11
CA ARG A 670 16.64 -17.62 -7.45
C ARG A 670 16.01 -18.97 -7.15
N HIS A 671 14.77 -18.97 -6.64
CA HIS A 671 14.07 -20.22 -6.33
C HIS A 671 13.83 -21.08 -7.57
N THR A 672 14.06 -22.39 -7.44
CA THR A 672 13.68 -23.37 -8.47
C THR A 672 12.19 -23.70 -8.44
N ASP A 673 11.53 -23.56 -7.29
CA ASP A 673 10.08 -23.74 -7.14
C ASP A 673 9.31 -22.48 -7.52
N GLN A 674 8.98 -22.38 -8.81
CA GLN A 674 8.27 -21.24 -9.42
C GLN A 674 6.74 -21.38 -9.39
N ARG A 675 6.15 -22.31 -8.63
CA ARG A 675 4.69 -22.57 -8.66
C ARG A 675 3.85 -21.38 -8.22
N TYR A 676 4.25 -20.68 -7.15
CA TYR A 676 3.55 -19.46 -6.72
C TYR A 676 3.66 -18.32 -7.74
N MET A 677 4.83 -18.15 -8.38
CA MET A 677 5.02 -17.15 -9.44
C MET A 677 4.11 -17.40 -10.64
N LYS A 678 3.95 -18.67 -11.06
CA LYS A 678 3.05 -19.05 -12.15
C LYS A 678 1.57 -18.76 -11.87
N GLU A 679 1.14 -18.77 -10.60
CA GLU A 679 -0.20 -18.32 -10.23
C GLU A 679 -0.32 -16.79 -10.28
N LEU A 680 0.71 -16.04 -9.86
CA LEU A 680 0.73 -14.58 -10.05
C LEU A 680 0.72 -14.18 -11.54
N GLU A 681 1.44 -14.90 -12.41
CA GLU A 681 1.43 -14.71 -13.88
C GLU A 681 0.05 -14.92 -14.54
N LYS A 682 -0.93 -15.47 -13.82
CA LYS A 682 -2.35 -15.54 -14.25
C LYS A 682 -3.14 -14.27 -13.92
N ASP A 683 -2.62 -13.44 -13.03
CA ASP A 683 -3.22 -12.23 -12.46
C ASP A 683 -2.56 -10.92 -12.93
N LEU A 684 -1.41 -10.99 -13.61
CA LEU A 684 -0.75 -9.86 -14.27
C LEU A 684 -1.53 -9.45 -15.55
N THR A 685 -2.70 -8.84 -15.39
CA THR A 685 -3.61 -8.46 -16.48
C THR A 685 -4.52 -7.28 -16.09
N PHE A 686 -5.02 -6.54 -17.09
CA PHE A 686 -6.09 -5.53 -16.95
C PHE A 686 -7.45 -6.01 -17.52
N GLY A 687 -7.51 -7.26 -17.99
CA GLY A 687 -8.75 -8.02 -18.20
C GLY A 687 -8.94 -9.04 -17.08
N PHE A 688 -9.95 -9.90 -17.18
CA PHE A 688 -10.19 -10.93 -16.16
C PHE A 688 -8.97 -11.86 -15.94
N SER A 689 -8.75 -12.28 -14.69
CA SER A 689 -7.74 -13.26 -14.31
C SER A 689 -7.92 -14.59 -15.06
N LYS A 690 -6.84 -15.31 -15.35
CA LYS A 690 -6.94 -16.67 -15.91
C LYS A 690 -7.53 -17.69 -14.92
N ASN A 691 -7.63 -17.34 -13.63
CA ASN A 691 -8.31 -18.10 -12.58
C ASN A 691 -9.77 -17.62 -12.33
N PHE A 692 -10.36 -16.82 -13.23
CA PHE A 692 -11.73 -16.26 -13.09
C PHE A 692 -12.81 -17.32 -12.85
N ASP A 693 -12.86 -18.40 -13.64
CA ASP A 693 -13.89 -19.44 -13.50
C ASP A 693 -13.73 -20.27 -12.21
N LEU A 694 -12.51 -20.36 -11.68
CA LEU A 694 -12.24 -20.99 -10.39
C LEU A 694 -12.82 -20.13 -9.26
N ILE A 695 -12.58 -18.81 -9.29
CA ILE A 695 -13.16 -17.86 -8.33
C ILE A 695 -14.70 -17.81 -8.48
N LYS A 696 -15.22 -17.92 -9.71
CA LYS A 696 -16.67 -18.07 -10.00
C LYS A 696 -17.23 -19.32 -9.30
N SER A 697 -16.51 -20.44 -9.31
CA SER A 697 -16.95 -21.68 -8.66
C SER A 697 -17.05 -21.54 -7.13
N GLU A 698 -16.07 -20.91 -6.48
CA GLU A 698 -16.10 -20.63 -5.03
C GLU A 698 -17.27 -19.69 -4.64
N ALA A 699 -17.48 -18.65 -5.44
CA ALA A 699 -18.56 -17.69 -5.23
C ALA A 699 -19.94 -18.35 -5.39
N LEU A 700 -20.16 -19.10 -6.47
CA LEU A 700 -21.42 -19.79 -6.73
C LEU A 700 -21.67 -20.95 -5.76
N ALA A 701 -20.62 -21.66 -5.31
CA ALA A 701 -20.74 -22.66 -4.25
C ALA A 701 -21.18 -22.03 -2.92
N THR A 702 -20.71 -20.81 -2.60
CA THR A 702 -21.19 -20.05 -1.44
C THR A 702 -22.66 -19.65 -1.60
N ARG A 703 -23.10 -19.29 -2.82
CA ARG A 703 -24.50 -18.95 -3.14
C ARG A 703 -25.45 -20.15 -3.16
N THR A 704 -24.96 -21.39 -3.27
CA THR A 704 -25.79 -22.59 -3.48
C THR A 704 -25.65 -23.68 -2.41
N ASN A 705 -24.52 -23.75 -1.71
CA ASN A 705 -24.17 -24.81 -0.76
C ASN A 705 -23.62 -24.22 0.55
N VAL A 706 -22.31 -24.37 0.81
CA VAL A 706 -21.57 -23.68 1.88
C VAL A 706 -20.18 -23.29 1.38
N GLY A 707 -19.83 -22.01 1.47
CA GLY A 707 -18.47 -21.51 1.44
C GLY A 707 -17.87 -21.46 2.85
N LEU A 708 -16.63 -21.93 3.00
CA LEU A 708 -15.83 -21.80 4.22
C LEU A 708 -14.66 -20.84 3.97
N PHE A 709 -14.71 -19.68 4.63
CA PHE A 709 -13.70 -18.63 4.56
C PHE A 709 -12.86 -18.57 5.84
N ASN A 710 -11.57 -18.25 5.71
CA ASN A 710 -10.69 -17.96 6.83
C ASN A 710 -10.58 -16.44 7.04
N LEU A 711 -11.15 -15.92 8.14
CA LEU A 711 -11.13 -14.49 8.48
C LEU A 711 -10.15 -14.18 9.63
N SER A 712 -9.17 -15.06 9.88
CA SER A 712 -8.23 -14.92 11.01
C SER A 712 -7.39 -13.65 10.98
N CYS A 713 -7.25 -12.98 9.84
CA CYS A 713 -6.57 -11.69 9.73
C CYS A 713 -7.34 -10.51 10.38
N TYR A 714 -8.66 -10.63 10.59
CA TYR A 714 -9.49 -9.56 11.19
C TYR A 714 -9.01 -9.23 12.61
N THR A 715 -8.93 -7.94 12.96
CA THR A 715 -8.50 -7.50 14.29
C THR A 715 -9.62 -7.70 15.32
N LYS A 716 -9.31 -8.38 16.43
CA LYS A 716 -10.25 -8.66 17.52
C LYS A 716 -9.80 -7.94 18.79
N MET A 717 -10.71 -7.21 19.43
CA MET A 717 -10.42 -6.35 20.59
C MET A 717 -11.49 -6.47 21.67
N TYR A 718 -11.09 -6.26 22.93
CA TYR A 718 -12.00 -5.99 24.04
C TYR A 718 -11.93 -4.52 24.45
N LEU A 719 -13.08 -3.89 24.67
CA LEU A 719 -13.23 -2.61 25.37
C LEU A 719 -13.77 -2.89 26.77
N THR A 720 -13.00 -2.57 27.82
CA THR A 720 -13.35 -2.83 29.22
C THR A 720 -12.86 -1.72 30.15
N GLY A 721 -13.40 -1.66 31.38
CA GLY A 721 -13.04 -0.67 32.41
C GLY A 721 -14.29 0.03 32.97
N PRO A 722 -14.17 0.80 34.08
CA PRO A 722 -15.32 1.48 34.70
C PRO A 722 -16.13 2.36 33.73
N ASP A 723 -15.46 3.06 32.83
CA ASP A 723 -16.08 4.02 31.91
C ASP A 723 -16.40 3.36 30.53
N ALA A 724 -16.47 2.02 30.44
CA ALA A 724 -16.52 1.30 29.15
C ALA A 724 -17.80 1.57 28.36
N GLU A 725 -18.94 1.77 29.03
CA GLU A 725 -20.22 2.10 28.40
C GLU A 725 -20.22 3.53 27.84
N GLU A 726 -19.85 4.54 28.64
CA GLU A 726 -19.74 5.94 28.19
C GLU A 726 -18.71 6.08 27.05
N ALA A 727 -17.61 5.31 27.12
CA ALA A 727 -16.64 5.22 26.05
C ALA A 727 -17.23 4.63 24.77
N ALA A 728 -17.98 3.52 24.86
CA ALA A 728 -18.60 2.89 23.70
C ALA A 728 -19.65 3.81 23.05
N ASP A 729 -20.48 4.48 23.85
CA ASP A 729 -21.42 5.49 23.38
C ASP A 729 -20.73 6.64 22.64
N TRP A 730 -19.64 7.20 23.20
CA TRP A 730 -18.90 8.27 22.51
C TRP A 730 -18.24 7.80 21.19
N LEU A 731 -17.65 6.60 21.21
CA LEU A 731 -16.86 6.04 20.11
C LEU A 731 -17.72 5.67 18.90
N PHE A 732 -18.95 5.21 19.10
CA PHE A 732 -19.73 4.53 18.07
C PHE A 732 -21.00 5.30 17.68
N THR A 733 -21.40 5.23 16.41
CA THR A 733 -22.55 5.98 15.86
C THR A 733 -23.90 5.32 16.10
N ASN A 734 -23.96 4.00 16.23
CA ASN A 734 -25.20 3.25 16.40
C ASN A 734 -25.63 3.21 17.88
N HIS A 735 -26.84 2.72 18.16
CA HIS A 735 -27.17 2.25 19.51
C HIS A 735 -26.58 0.84 19.70
N LEU A 736 -25.78 0.67 20.75
CA LEU A 736 -25.35 -0.66 21.20
C LEU A 736 -26.44 -1.24 22.11
N SER A 737 -26.85 -2.49 21.88
CA SER A 737 -27.88 -3.07 22.76
C SER A 737 -27.33 -3.33 24.15
N GLN A 738 -28.21 -3.20 25.13
CA GLN A 738 -27.97 -3.62 26.51
C GLN A 738 -28.11 -5.14 26.66
N ASP A 739 -28.74 -5.82 25.70
CA ASP A 739 -28.86 -7.29 25.68
C ASP A 739 -27.49 -7.95 25.45
N PRO A 740 -27.01 -8.82 26.36
CA PRO A 740 -25.77 -9.55 26.15
C PRO A 740 -25.82 -10.48 24.93
N GLY A 741 -24.69 -10.63 24.26
CA GLY A 741 -24.57 -11.41 23.04
C GLY A 741 -25.09 -10.69 21.78
N ARG A 742 -25.80 -9.57 21.88
CA ARG A 742 -26.24 -8.81 20.70
C ARG A 742 -25.05 -8.22 19.96
N VAL A 743 -25.04 -8.39 18.63
CA VAL A 743 -24.03 -7.87 17.70
C VAL A 743 -24.61 -6.68 16.93
N SER A 744 -23.98 -5.51 17.05
CA SER A 744 -24.32 -4.29 16.31
C SER A 744 -23.22 -3.93 15.32
N TYR A 745 -23.57 -3.77 14.03
CA TYR A 745 -22.72 -3.04 13.09
C TYR A 745 -22.78 -1.54 13.41
N THR A 746 -21.62 -0.87 13.43
CA THR A 746 -21.53 0.56 13.76
C THR A 746 -20.27 1.19 13.19
N LEU A 747 -20.28 2.51 13.04
CA LEU A 747 -19.15 3.31 12.60
C LEU A 747 -18.48 3.98 13.81
N SER A 748 -17.23 4.42 13.62
CA SER A 748 -16.54 5.41 14.45
C SER A 748 -16.06 6.55 13.54
N LEU A 749 -16.26 7.80 13.94
CA LEU A 749 -16.06 8.97 13.09
C LEU A 749 -14.97 9.91 13.60
N ASN A 750 -14.36 10.68 12.70
CA ASN A 750 -13.56 11.84 13.06
C ASN A 750 -14.44 13.07 13.38
N SER A 751 -13.82 14.16 13.84
CA SER A 751 -14.52 15.41 14.20
C SER A 751 -15.14 16.15 13.00
N LYS A 752 -14.76 15.80 11.76
CA LYS A 752 -15.40 16.28 10.52
C LYS A 752 -16.58 15.38 10.09
N GLY A 753 -16.92 14.35 10.86
CA GLY A 753 -17.99 13.39 10.54
C GLY A 753 -17.63 12.40 9.44
N GLY A 754 -16.36 12.29 9.04
CA GLY A 754 -15.85 11.27 8.12
C GLY A 754 -15.57 9.95 8.85
N ILE A 755 -15.65 8.82 8.14
CA ILE A 755 -15.64 7.48 8.73
C ILE A 755 -14.22 6.95 8.91
N GLU A 756 -13.82 6.68 10.15
CA GLU A 756 -12.45 6.24 10.49
C GLU A 756 -12.31 4.73 10.67
N SER A 757 -13.43 4.07 10.97
CA SER A 757 -13.59 2.62 11.00
C SER A 757 -15.06 2.25 10.98
N ASP A 758 -15.41 1.16 10.31
CA ASP A 758 -16.62 0.39 10.59
C ASP A 758 -16.27 -0.93 11.28
N VAL A 759 -17.14 -1.37 12.18
CA VAL A 759 -16.90 -2.53 13.07
C VAL A 759 -18.19 -3.24 13.42
N THR A 760 -18.08 -4.52 13.79
CA THR A 760 -19.12 -5.20 14.58
C THR A 760 -18.75 -5.14 16.06
N VAL A 761 -19.69 -4.72 16.91
CA VAL A 761 -19.53 -4.62 18.37
C VAL A 761 -20.54 -5.54 19.03
N THR A 762 -20.06 -6.45 19.87
CA THR A 762 -20.88 -7.39 20.65
C THR A 762 -20.91 -6.95 22.11
N THR A 763 -22.09 -6.74 22.67
CA THR A 763 -22.24 -6.51 24.12
C THR A 763 -21.99 -7.80 24.89
N LEU A 764 -21.16 -7.76 25.93
CA LEU A 764 -20.72 -8.96 26.65
C LEU A 764 -21.43 -9.15 27.99
N GLU A 765 -21.79 -10.40 28.25
CA GLU A 765 -22.03 -10.94 29.59
C GLU A 765 -20.70 -11.26 30.31
N GLU A 766 -20.74 -11.40 31.64
CA GLU A 766 -19.62 -11.95 32.40
C GLU A 766 -19.46 -13.44 32.08
N GLY A 767 -18.35 -13.81 31.45
CA GLY A 767 -18.07 -15.18 31.04
C GLY A 767 -17.21 -15.94 32.03
N GLY A 768 -17.27 -17.28 31.97
CA GLY A 768 -16.53 -18.20 32.85
C GLY A 768 -15.01 -18.28 32.64
N GLY A 769 -14.33 -17.14 32.51
CA GLY A 769 -12.86 -17.04 32.52
C GLY A 769 -12.14 -17.52 31.26
N THR A 770 -12.86 -17.74 30.15
CA THR A 770 -12.28 -18.23 28.89
C THR A 770 -11.85 -17.07 27.98
N LEU A 771 -11.01 -17.34 26.97
CA LEU A 771 -10.58 -16.31 26.01
C LEU A 771 -11.74 -15.71 25.18
N VAL A 772 -12.78 -16.51 24.91
CA VAL A 772 -13.99 -16.10 24.14
C VAL A 772 -15.14 -15.60 25.02
N GLY A 773 -15.07 -15.87 26.32
CA GLY A 773 -16.00 -15.42 27.35
C GLY A 773 -15.23 -15.11 28.64
N PRO A 774 -14.61 -13.92 28.74
CA PRO A 774 -13.77 -13.53 29.86
C PRO A 774 -14.63 -13.10 31.07
N ILE A 775 -14.04 -13.16 32.26
CA ILE A 775 -14.59 -12.50 33.46
C ILE A 775 -14.48 -10.98 33.26
N LEU A 776 -15.56 -10.25 33.51
CA LEU A 776 -15.65 -8.81 33.33
C LEU A 776 -16.03 -8.13 34.65
N LYS A 777 -15.41 -6.99 34.95
CA LYS A 777 -15.79 -6.13 36.08
C LYS A 777 -16.61 -4.97 35.54
N GLY A 778 -17.94 -5.12 35.56
CA GLY A 778 -18.87 -4.23 34.87
C GLY A 778 -19.02 -4.58 33.38
N LYS A 779 -19.64 -3.70 32.61
CA LYS A 779 -19.89 -3.90 31.17
C LYS A 779 -18.58 -3.96 30.37
N GLY A 780 -18.62 -4.69 29.26
CA GLY A 780 -17.55 -4.75 28.29
C GLY A 780 -18.08 -5.10 26.90
N TYR A 781 -17.27 -4.82 25.88
CA TYR A 781 -17.64 -5.04 24.49
C TYR A 781 -16.54 -5.79 23.75
N TYR A 782 -16.94 -6.69 22.86
CA TYR A 782 -16.04 -7.36 21.91
C TYR A 782 -16.19 -6.71 20.54
N ILE A 783 -15.09 -6.20 20.01
CA ILE A 783 -15.04 -5.41 18.78
C ILE A 783 -14.26 -6.21 17.74
N VAL A 784 -14.85 -6.40 16.56
CA VAL A 784 -14.17 -6.98 15.39
C VAL A 784 -14.10 -5.92 14.29
N ALA A 785 -12.90 -5.75 13.75
CA ALA A 785 -12.58 -4.82 12.66
C ALA A 785 -11.92 -5.58 11.51
N GLY A 786 -12.07 -5.07 10.28
CA GLY A 786 -11.41 -5.63 9.10
C GLY A 786 -9.89 -5.74 9.26
N GLY A 787 -9.28 -6.75 8.63
CA GLY A 787 -7.84 -7.03 8.78
C GLY A 787 -6.93 -5.85 8.40
N PRO A 788 -6.99 -5.32 7.17
CA PRO A 788 -6.16 -4.20 6.72
C PRO A 788 -6.35 -2.92 7.55
N SER A 789 -7.59 -2.62 7.92
CA SER A 789 -7.96 -1.41 8.69
C SER A 789 -7.82 -1.57 10.21
N GLY A 790 -7.43 -2.74 10.70
CA GLY A 790 -7.44 -3.08 12.14
C GLY A 790 -6.52 -2.21 12.99
N TYR A 791 -5.30 -1.93 12.52
CA TYR A 791 -4.36 -1.09 13.26
C TYR A 791 -4.75 0.41 13.23
N GLN A 792 -5.27 0.90 12.10
CA GLN A 792 -5.91 2.22 12.00
C GLN A 792 -7.06 2.39 13.00
N THR A 793 -7.94 1.39 13.05
CA THR A 793 -9.11 1.33 13.95
C THR A 793 -8.67 1.34 15.41
N LYS A 794 -7.82 0.40 15.84
CA LYS A 794 -7.25 0.33 17.19
C LYS A 794 -6.62 1.66 17.63
N SER A 795 -5.86 2.29 16.72
CA SER A 795 -5.19 3.57 16.95
C SER A 795 -6.19 4.73 17.07
N HIS A 796 -7.26 4.74 16.28
CA HIS A 796 -8.35 5.71 16.44
C HIS A 796 -9.01 5.57 17.82
N LEU A 797 -9.50 4.37 18.16
CA LEU A 797 -10.26 4.14 19.39
C LEU A 797 -9.43 4.53 20.64
N ARG A 798 -8.16 4.08 20.73
CA ARG A 798 -7.24 4.48 21.83
C ARG A 798 -7.05 6.00 21.92
N LYS A 799 -6.94 6.69 20.77
CA LYS A 799 -6.74 8.14 20.71
C LYS A 799 -7.96 8.92 21.23
N GLN A 800 -9.17 8.40 21.05
CA GLN A 800 -10.37 9.00 21.65
C GLN A 800 -10.50 8.70 23.15
N LEU A 801 -10.16 7.48 23.60
CA LEU A 801 -10.10 7.17 25.04
C LEU A 801 -9.16 8.13 25.78
N PHE A 802 -7.99 8.40 25.19
CA PHE A 802 -7.05 9.40 25.68
C PHE A 802 -7.63 10.82 25.64
N LYS A 803 -8.18 11.27 24.49
CA LYS A 803 -8.75 12.63 24.35
C LYS A 803 -9.94 12.91 25.27
N LYS A 804 -10.67 11.88 25.70
CA LYS A 804 -11.79 11.98 26.66
C LYS A 804 -11.40 11.66 28.10
N ASN A 805 -10.16 11.20 28.34
CA ASN A 805 -9.67 10.74 29.63
C ASN A 805 -10.52 9.61 30.26
N PHE A 806 -11.12 8.74 29.43
CA PHE A 806 -11.89 7.59 29.90
C PHE A 806 -10.99 6.57 30.60
N LYS A 807 -11.45 6.01 31.73
CA LYS A 807 -10.82 4.91 32.48
C LYS A 807 -11.09 3.53 31.84
N SER A 808 -11.14 3.51 30.52
CA SER A 808 -11.43 2.33 29.69
C SER A 808 -10.17 1.90 28.96
N ARG A 809 -10.10 0.65 28.51
CA ARG A 809 -8.93 0.10 27.80
C ARG A 809 -9.36 -0.70 26.58
N ILE A 810 -8.76 -0.40 25.43
CA ILE A 810 -8.76 -1.31 24.27
C ILE A 810 -7.64 -2.34 24.47
N SER A 811 -8.00 -3.62 24.46
CA SER A 811 -7.06 -4.74 24.53
C SER A 811 -7.21 -5.61 23.28
N GLU A 812 -6.19 -5.61 22.41
CA GLU A 812 -6.16 -6.45 21.21
C GLU A 812 -5.81 -7.91 21.58
N ILE A 813 -6.50 -8.86 20.95
CA ILE A 813 -6.27 -10.31 21.11
C ILE A 813 -6.16 -11.04 19.76
N THR A 814 -5.88 -10.32 18.68
CA THR A 814 -5.93 -10.81 17.29
C THR A 814 -5.22 -12.14 17.08
N ASP A 815 -3.95 -12.21 17.48
CA ASP A 815 -3.06 -13.38 17.31
C ASP A 815 -3.43 -14.55 18.25
N ARG A 816 -4.44 -14.40 19.12
CA ARG A 816 -4.92 -15.45 20.05
C ARG A 816 -6.19 -16.15 19.59
N LEU A 817 -6.85 -15.66 18.54
CA LEU A 817 -8.10 -16.20 17.99
C LEU A 817 -8.00 -16.38 16.47
N GLY A 818 -8.30 -17.60 15.98
CA GLY A 818 -8.67 -17.81 14.58
C GLY A 818 -10.15 -17.47 14.35
N ILE A 819 -10.54 -17.20 13.10
CA ILE A 819 -11.94 -17.06 12.69
C ILE A 819 -12.20 -17.90 11.44
N LEU A 820 -13.20 -18.78 11.53
CA LEU A 820 -13.78 -19.47 10.37
C LEU A 820 -15.18 -18.92 10.12
N SER A 821 -15.51 -18.59 8.87
CA SER A 821 -16.84 -18.11 8.47
C SER A 821 -17.48 -19.14 7.55
N ILE A 822 -18.61 -19.72 7.99
CA ILE A 822 -19.41 -20.68 7.22
C ILE A 822 -20.66 -19.97 6.68
N GLN A 823 -20.79 -19.92 5.37
CA GLN A 823 -21.75 -19.03 4.69
C GLN A 823 -22.42 -19.76 3.53
N GLY A 824 -23.73 -19.58 3.34
CA GLY A 824 -24.53 -20.26 2.32
C GLY A 824 -25.77 -20.95 2.90
N PRO A 825 -26.72 -21.39 2.06
CA PRO A 825 -27.99 -21.98 2.50
C PRO A 825 -27.84 -23.14 3.49
N LYS A 826 -26.88 -24.06 3.25
CA LYS A 826 -26.65 -25.25 4.10
C LYS A 826 -25.85 -24.96 5.38
N SER A 827 -25.44 -23.71 5.64
CA SER A 827 -24.57 -23.34 6.77
C SER A 827 -25.18 -23.62 8.16
N ARG A 828 -26.50 -23.45 8.30
CA ARG A 828 -27.25 -23.74 9.55
C ARG A 828 -27.16 -25.23 9.92
N GLU A 829 -27.39 -26.10 8.95
CA GLU A 829 -27.39 -27.55 9.11
C GLU A 829 -25.98 -28.08 9.40
N LEU A 830 -24.98 -27.58 8.67
CA LEU A 830 -23.57 -27.86 8.94
C LEU A 830 -23.19 -27.47 10.38
N LEU A 831 -23.51 -26.25 10.84
CA LEU A 831 -23.18 -25.84 12.20
C LEU A 831 -23.87 -26.73 13.23
N GLN A 832 -25.15 -27.03 13.03
CA GLN A 832 -25.90 -27.92 13.92
C GLN A 832 -25.31 -29.33 13.99
N SER A 833 -24.75 -29.86 12.89
CA SER A 833 -24.11 -31.19 12.86
C SER A 833 -22.80 -31.29 13.67
N VAL A 834 -22.23 -30.14 14.10
CA VAL A 834 -20.96 -30.09 14.85
C VAL A 834 -21.08 -29.53 16.27
N THR A 835 -22.29 -29.17 16.72
CA THR A 835 -22.54 -28.63 18.07
C THR A 835 -23.86 -29.11 18.68
N GLU A 836 -23.87 -29.26 20.00
CA GLU A 836 -25.07 -29.59 20.79
C GLU A 836 -25.97 -28.36 21.05
N SER A 837 -25.46 -27.14 20.77
CA SER A 837 -26.23 -25.91 20.91
C SER A 837 -27.30 -25.82 19.80
N PRO A 838 -28.55 -25.41 20.10
CA PRO A 838 -29.61 -25.32 19.10
C PRO A 838 -29.39 -24.11 18.16
N ILE A 839 -29.25 -24.37 16.87
CA ILE A 839 -28.99 -23.38 15.81
C ILE A 839 -30.30 -23.07 15.05
N THR A 840 -31.34 -22.67 15.77
CA THR A 840 -32.65 -22.28 15.22
C THR A 840 -32.81 -20.76 15.19
N ASP A 841 -33.82 -20.24 14.49
CA ASP A 841 -34.02 -18.78 14.40
C ASP A 841 -34.52 -18.16 15.73
N GLU A 842 -35.18 -18.95 16.58
CA GLU A 842 -35.65 -18.54 17.92
C GLU A 842 -34.55 -18.60 18.98
N LYS A 843 -33.53 -19.46 18.77
CA LYS A 843 -32.41 -19.66 19.72
C LYS A 843 -31.13 -18.94 19.31
N PHE A 844 -30.94 -18.68 18.02
CA PHE A 844 -29.78 -18.00 17.47
C PHE A 844 -30.20 -17.05 16.33
N PRO A 845 -31.01 -16.00 16.59
CA PRO A 845 -31.45 -15.05 15.57
C PRO A 845 -30.30 -14.23 14.97
N LEU A 846 -30.56 -13.63 13.80
CA LEU A 846 -29.59 -12.78 13.09
C LEU A 846 -29.11 -11.61 13.99
N GLY A 847 -27.80 -11.36 13.99
CA GLY A 847 -27.17 -10.35 14.85
C GLY A 847 -27.03 -10.75 16.32
N MET A 848 -27.00 -12.05 16.64
CA MET A 848 -26.61 -12.56 17.96
C MET A 848 -25.23 -13.23 17.96
N SER A 849 -24.69 -13.42 19.15
CA SER A 849 -23.46 -14.13 19.45
C SER A 849 -23.63 -15.00 20.69
N HIS A 850 -23.22 -16.27 20.59
CA HIS A 850 -23.28 -17.22 21.70
C HIS A 850 -21.96 -17.98 21.82
N ILE A 851 -21.63 -18.39 23.04
CA ILE A 851 -20.52 -19.33 23.29
C ILE A 851 -21.07 -20.74 23.12
N ILE A 852 -20.63 -21.43 22.07
CA ILE A 852 -21.03 -22.80 21.73
C ILE A 852 -19.85 -23.76 21.87
N LYS A 853 -20.13 -25.07 21.90
CA LYS A 853 -19.08 -26.11 21.91
C LYS A 853 -19.00 -26.79 20.55
N ILE A 854 -17.83 -26.74 19.89
CA ILE A 854 -17.54 -27.55 18.71
C ILE A 854 -16.40 -28.50 19.06
N ASN A 855 -16.58 -29.80 18.84
CA ASN A 855 -15.64 -30.85 19.27
C ASN A 855 -15.23 -30.74 20.76
N GLY A 856 -16.18 -30.37 21.62
CA GLY A 856 -15.96 -30.10 23.05
C GLY A 856 -15.19 -28.81 23.37
N LYS A 857 -14.82 -27.99 22.37
CA LYS A 857 -14.06 -26.73 22.54
C LYS A 857 -14.99 -25.52 22.52
N SER A 858 -14.88 -24.66 23.52
CA SER A 858 -15.66 -23.41 23.61
C SER A 858 -15.21 -22.41 22.54
N CYS A 859 -16.13 -22.04 21.67
CA CYS A 859 -15.94 -21.08 20.58
C CYS A 859 -17.04 -20.00 20.66
N ARG A 860 -16.75 -18.76 20.27
CA ARG A 860 -17.79 -17.74 20.12
C ARG A 860 -18.31 -17.77 18.68
N ALA A 861 -19.55 -18.20 18.51
CA ALA A 861 -20.25 -18.06 17.24
C ALA A 861 -20.96 -16.70 17.16
N MET A 862 -21.10 -16.16 15.95
CA MET A 862 -21.75 -14.88 15.64
C MET A 862 -22.56 -15.05 14.35
N ARG A 863 -23.89 -14.88 14.38
CA ARG A 863 -24.74 -15.04 13.19
C ARG A 863 -24.79 -13.73 12.41
N LEU A 864 -23.93 -13.63 11.41
CA LEU A 864 -23.80 -12.52 10.49
C LEU A 864 -23.09 -12.97 9.20
N SER A 865 -23.13 -12.14 8.16
CA SER A 865 -22.54 -12.45 6.86
C SER A 865 -22.01 -11.20 6.17
N TYR A 866 -20.75 -11.25 5.73
CA TYR A 866 -20.15 -10.28 4.81
C TYR A 866 -20.33 -10.70 3.33
N VAL A 867 -20.86 -11.89 3.04
CA VAL A 867 -21.15 -12.37 1.67
C VAL A 867 -22.63 -12.28 1.27
N GLY A 868 -23.54 -12.08 2.23
CA GLY A 868 -24.97 -11.90 1.97
C GLY A 868 -25.86 -13.11 2.18
N GLU A 869 -25.31 -14.22 2.66
CA GLU A 869 -26.02 -15.47 2.87
C GLU A 869 -26.42 -15.67 4.34
N MET A 870 -27.27 -16.67 4.59
CA MET A 870 -27.33 -17.28 5.91
C MET A 870 -25.94 -17.81 6.28
N GLY A 871 -25.47 -17.55 7.50
CA GLY A 871 -24.14 -17.97 7.92
C GLY A 871 -23.70 -17.49 9.30
N PHE A 872 -22.52 -17.94 9.69
CA PHE A 872 -21.93 -17.74 11.01
C PHE A 872 -20.42 -17.54 10.95
N GLU A 873 -19.92 -16.58 11.73
CA GLU A 873 -18.50 -16.46 12.07
C GLU A 873 -18.22 -17.17 13.39
N ILE A 874 -17.14 -17.96 13.43
CA ILE A 874 -16.77 -18.82 14.55
C ILE A 874 -15.37 -18.42 15.02
N HIS A 875 -15.31 -17.72 16.15
CA HIS A 875 -14.09 -17.25 16.78
C HIS A 875 -13.55 -18.31 17.75
N ILE A 876 -12.36 -18.81 17.47
CA ILE A 876 -11.82 -20.04 18.06
C ILE A 876 -10.49 -19.72 18.76
N PRO A 877 -10.27 -20.13 20.02
CA PRO A 877 -8.95 -20.04 20.67
C PRO A 877 -7.85 -20.71 19.82
N TYR A 878 -6.68 -20.07 19.69
CA TYR A 878 -5.56 -20.55 18.86
C TYR A 878 -5.31 -22.06 19.03
N ALA A 879 -5.15 -22.52 20.27
CA ALA A 879 -4.89 -23.91 20.64
C ALA A 879 -6.05 -24.91 20.36
N HIS A 880 -7.15 -24.46 19.75
CA HIS A 880 -8.30 -25.28 19.35
C HIS A 880 -8.63 -25.18 17.86
N CYS A 881 -8.01 -24.23 17.14
CA CYS A 881 -8.35 -23.90 15.75
C CYS A 881 -8.33 -25.12 14.82
N VAL A 882 -7.19 -25.80 14.67
CA VAL A 882 -7.04 -26.99 13.83
C VAL A 882 -8.06 -28.11 14.18
N SER A 883 -8.37 -28.29 15.47
CA SER A 883 -9.34 -29.30 15.92
C SER A 883 -10.77 -28.96 15.50
N VAL A 884 -11.15 -27.68 15.56
CA VAL A 884 -12.46 -27.18 15.14
C VAL A 884 -12.59 -27.16 13.61
N TYR A 885 -11.54 -26.69 12.90
CA TYR A 885 -11.44 -26.75 11.43
C TYR A 885 -11.65 -28.17 10.92
N ASN A 886 -10.89 -29.15 11.43
CA ASN A 886 -11.00 -30.54 11.01
C ASN A 886 -12.37 -31.15 11.34
N LYS A 887 -13.07 -30.72 12.40
CA LYS A 887 -14.46 -31.14 12.68
C LYS A 887 -15.46 -30.53 11.69
N ILE A 888 -15.32 -29.25 11.36
CA ILE A 888 -16.19 -28.55 10.40
C ILE A 888 -15.99 -29.10 8.98
N VAL A 889 -14.75 -29.19 8.49
CA VAL A 889 -14.45 -29.64 7.12
C VAL A 889 -14.86 -31.10 6.91
N ASN A 890 -14.65 -31.99 7.88
CA ASN A 890 -15.08 -33.39 7.74
C ASN A 890 -16.61 -33.54 7.75
N ALA A 891 -17.34 -32.71 8.50
CA ALA A 891 -18.82 -32.68 8.43
C ALA A 891 -19.32 -32.05 7.12
N GLY A 892 -18.65 -30.98 6.66
CA GLY A 892 -18.97 -30.24 5.43
C GLY A 892 -18.98 -31.07 4.15
N ARG A 893 -18.31 -32.23 4.14
CA ARG A 893 -18.39 -33.22 3.04
C ARG A 893 -19.80 -33.72 2.76
N GLY A 894 -20.70 -33.69 3.75
CA GLY A 894 -22.13 -34.01 3.58
C GLY A 894 -23.00 -32.83 3.12
N PHE A 895 -22.41 -31.64 2.95
CA PHE A 895 -23.11 -30.38 2.64
C PHE A 895 -22.50 -29.64 1.44
N ASP A 896 -21.67 -30.31 0.66
CA ASP A 896 -20.94 -29.76 -0.50
C ASP A 896 -20.08 -28.52 -0.13
N LEU A 897 -19.46 -28.56 1.05
CA LEU A 897 -18.60 -27.49 1.55
C LEU A 897 -17.43 -27.25 0.60
N THR A 898 -17.31 -26.00 0.16
CA THR A 898 -16.22 -25.49 -0.68
C THR A 898 -15.35 -24.56 0.16
N LEU A 899 -14.02 -24.73 0.11
CA LEU A 899 -13.10 -23.73 0.64
C LEU A 899 -13.12 -22.51 -0.28
N ALA A 900 -13.29 -21.31 0.27
CA ALA A 900 -13.47 -20.10 -0.51
C ALA A 900 -12.54 -18.98 -0.01
N GLY A 901 -11.91 -18.28 -0.96
CA GLY A 901 -10.91 -17.24 -0.71
C GLY A 901 -11.47 -15.82 -0.71
N PHE A 902 -10.58 -14.86 -0.46
CA PHE A 902 -10.93 -13.45 -0.41
C PHE A 902 -11.48 -12.91 -1.72
N ARG A 903 -11.04 -13.39 -2.89
CA ARG A 903 -11.55 -12.90 -4.18
C ARG A 903 -13.00 -13.29 -4.44
N ALA A 904 -13.39 -14.50 -4.00
CA ALA A 904 -14.80 -14.90 -3.99
C ALA A 904 -15.59 -14.00 -3.02
N MET A 905 -15.08 -13.78 -1.80
CA MET A 905 -15.72 -12.89 -0.81
C MET A 905 -15.83 -11.43 -1.31
N ASP A 906 -14.85 -10.92 -2.07
CA ASP A 906 -14.86 -9.58 -2.63
C ASP A 906 -15.95 -9.41 -3.70
N SER A 907 -16.15 -10.40 -4.59
CA SER A 907 -17.32 -10.43 -5.47
C SER A 907 -18.63 -10.49 -4.68
N LEU A 908 -18.76 -11.45 -3.76
CA LEU A 908 -20.00 -11.67 -3.02
C LEU A 908 -20.42 -10.48 -2.12
N SER A 909 -19.45 -9.75 -1.56
CA SER A 909 -19.67 -8.53 -0.77
C SER A 909 -20.00 -7.32 -1.64
N MET A 910 -19.37 -7.20 -2.83
CA MET A 910 -19.74 -6.21 -3.84
C MET A 910 -21.19 -6.41 -4.33
N GLU A 911 -21.61 -7.66 -4.56
CA GLU A 911 -22.99 -7.97 -4.95
C GLU A 911 -24.01 -7.47 -3.90
N LYS A 912 -23.75 -7.65 -2.60
CA LYS A 912 -24.58 -7.08 -1.51
C LYS A 912 -24.39 -5.58 -1.30
N GLY A 913 -23.41 -4.97 -1.95
CA GLY A 913 -23.04 -3.58 -1.78
C GLY A 913 -22.54 -3.23 -0.37
N TYR A 914 -21.92 -4.19 0.32
CA TYR A 914 -21.24 -3.93 1.59
C TYR A 914 -19.94 -3.17 1.36
N HIS A 915 -19.63 -2.30 2.31
CA HIS A 915 -18.47 -1.40 2.28
C HIS A 915 -17.18 -2.11 2.66
N LEU A 916 -16.08 -1.67 2.06
CA LEU A 916 -14.71 -2.02 2.41
C LEU A 916 -13.94 -0.74 2.77
N LEU A 917 -13.53 -0.62 4.04
CA LEU A 917 -12.80 0.56 4.53
C LEU A 917 -11.45 0.73 3.83
N ASN A 918 -11.11 1.97 3.54
CA ASN A 918 -9.96 2.40 2.74
C ASN A 918 -10.05 1.92 1.26
N THR A 919 -11.25 1.58 0.78
CA THR A 919 -11.52 1.27 -0.63
C THR A 919 -12.74 2.06 -1.13
N ASP A 920 -13.97 1.58 -0.90
CA ASP A 920 -15.22 2.32 -1.21
C ASP A 920 -15.80 3.10 -0.02
N LEU A 921 -15.18 2.94 1.16
CA LEU A 921 -15.48 3.73 2.35
C LEU A 921 -14.20 4.33 2.92
N ARG A 922 -14.05 5.65 2.86
CA ARG A 922 -12.80 6.35 3.17
C ARG A 922 -12.99 7.43 4.24
N ILE A 923 -11.89 7.95 4.77
CA ILE A 923 -11.93 8.92 5.89
C ILE A 923 -12.51 10.28 5.51
N ASP A 924 -12.67 10.54 4.21
CA ASP A 924 -13.36 11.70 3.63
C ASP A 924 -14.85 11.46 3.33
N ASP A 925 -15.38 10.24 3.50
CA ASP A 925 -16.80 9.91 3.28
C ASP A 925 -17.63 10.12 4.56
N ASN A 926 -18.71 10.90 4.47
CA ASN A 926 -19.71 11.02 5.53
C ASN A 926 -20.75 9.86 5.47
N PRO A 927 -21.31 9.38 6.60
CA PRO A 927 -22.33 8.34 6.60
C PRO A 927 -23.54 8.58 5.67
N VAL A 928 -23.95 9.84 5.47
CA VAL A 928 -25.08 10.20 4.56
C VAL A 928 -24.69 10.08 3.08
N GLU A 929 -23.41 10.26 2.77
CA GLU A 929 -22.87 10.12 1.42
C GLU A 929 -22.66 8.64 1.07
N ALA A 930 -22.27 7.83 2.07
CA ALA A 930 -22.00 6.40 1.95
C ALA A 930 -23.27 5.50 1.99
N GLY A 931 -24.45 6.04 2.34
CA GLY A 931 -25.69 5.27 2.53
C GLY A 931 -25.74 4.47 3.84
N LEU A 932 -25.06 4.97 4.87
CA LEU A 932 -24.88 4.35 6.19
C LEU A 932 -25.59 5.09 7.32
N GLU A 933 -26.29 6.18 7.02
CA GLU A 933 -26.82 7.14 8.00
C GLU A 933 -27.98 6.61 8.86
N ARG A 934 -28.45 5.40 8.54
CA ARG A 934 -29.31 4.54 9.38
C ARG A 934 -28.60 3.99 10.62
N PHE A 935 -27.28 3.86 10.59
CA PHE A 935 -26.44 3.43 11.71
C PHE A 935 -25.95 4.61 12.56
N CYS A 936 -26.57 5.79 12.41
CA CYS A 936 -26.23 7.01 13.14
C CYS A 936 -27.45 7.47 13.97
N ARG A 937 -27.41 7.22 15.28
CA ARG A 937 -28.52 7.48 16.21
C ARG A 937 -28.89 8.97 16.29
N LYS A 938 -30.15 9.25 16.63
CA LYS A 938 -30.72 10.61 16.71
C LYS A 938 -30.48 11.28 18.07
N ASP A 939 -30.44 10.48 19.11
CA ASP A 939 -30.28 10.86 20.52
C ASP A 939 -28.83 10.63 20.99
N GLY A 940 -28.56 10.84 22.28
CA GLY A 940 -27.20 10.79 22.87
C GLY A 940 -26.19 11.74 22.20
N GLN A 941 -24.89 11.46 22.39
CA GLN A 941 -23.78 12.14 21.72
C GLN A 941 -22.73 11.12 21.27
N TYR A 942 -22.17 11.32 20.08
CA TYR A 942 -21.03 10.58 19.52
C TYR A 942 -20.17 11.53 18.68
N GLN A 943 -18.92 11.15 18.40
CA GLN A 943 -18.02 12.00 17.62
C GLN A 943 -18.58 12.30 16.22
N GLY A 944 -18.51 13.58 15.79
CA GLY A 944 -18.93 14.00 14.45
C GLY A 944 -20.45 14.11 14.22
N LYS A 945 -21.29 13.77 15.22
CA LYS A 945 -22.76 13.78 15.13
C LYS A 945 -23.35 15.02 14.46
N SER A 946 -22.96 16.22 14.91
CA SER A 946 -23.48 17.48 14.39
C SER A 946 -23.18 17.70 12.90
N ILE A 947 -22.10 17.13 12.36
CA ILE A 947 -21.81 17.19 10.93
C ILE A 947 -22.68 16.20 10.15
N VAL A 948 -22.91 14.99 10.68
CA VAL A 948 -23.87 14.03 10.10
C VAL A 948 -25.28 14.63 10.05
N GLU A 949 -25.71 15.30 11.12
CA GLU A 949 -27.00 15.99 11.18
C GLU A 949 -27.08 17.17 10.21
N LYS A 950 -26.00 17.96 10.07
CA LYS A 950 -25.91 19.02 9.07
C LYS A 950 -26.01 18.49 7.64
N VAL A 951 -25.30 17.41 7.29
CA VAL A 951 -25.37 16.80 5.95
C VAL A 951 -26.75 16.17 5.67
N LYS A 952 -27.45 15.66 6.71
CA LYS A 952 -28.87 15.24 6.60
C LYS A 952 -29.81 16.41 6.28
N GLN A 953 -29.49 17.63 6.71
CA GLN A 953 -30.31 18.84 6.50
C GLN A 953 -30.01 19.56 5.18
N GLU A 954 -28.73 19.74 4.83
CA GLU A 954 -28.28 20.46 3.61
C GLU A 954 -28.25 19.58 2.34
N GLY A 955 -28.29 18.25 2.53
CA GLY A 955 -28.17 17.26 1.46
C GLY A 955 -26.72 17.00 1.04
N ALA A 956 -26.39 15.71 0.93
CA ALA A 956 -25.08 15.20 0.50
C ALA A 956 -24.59 15.79 -0.84
N LYS A 957 -23.28 16.06 -0.95
CA LYS A 957 -22.63 16.60 -2.18
C LYS A 957 -21.99 15.51 -3.07
N LYS A 958 -21.74 14.34 -2.51
CA LYS A 958 -21.48 13.07 -3.22
C LYS A 958 -22.45 12.01 -2.69
N LYS A 959 -22.85 11.04 -3.51
CA LYS A 959 -23.56 9.83 -3.05
C LYS A 959 -22.98 8.57 -3.65
N ARG A 960 -22.82 7.54 -2.83
CA ARG A 960 -22.44 6.18 -3.25
C ARG A 960 -23.52 5.60 -4.15
N CYS A 961 -23.14 5.02 -5.28
CA CYS A 961 -24.02 4.42 -6.28
C CYS A 961 -23.37 3.16 -6.85
N PHE A 962 -24.21 2.23 -7.32
CA PHE A 962 -23.82 1.01 -7.99
C PHE A 962 -24.03 1.15 -9.50
N PHE A 963 -23.19 0.49 -10.28
CA PHE A 963 -23.22 0.50 -11.74
C PHE A 963 -23.06 -0.93 -12.24
N THR A 964 -23.95 -1.42 -13.10
CA THR A 964 -23.71 -2.64 -13.88
C THR A 964 -23.51 -2.31 -15.35
N LEU A 965 -22.72 -3.13 -16.05
CA LEU A 965 -22.47 -3.01 -17.48
C LEU A 965 -23.20 -4.10 -18.26
N GLN A 966 -23.54 -3.80 -19.51
CA GLN A 966 -24.03 -4.80 -20.48
C GLN A 966 -22.86 -5.59 -21.10
N ASP A 967 -21.71 -4.95 -21.31
CA ASP A 967 -20.47 -5.61 -21.73
C ASP A 967 -19.77 -6.30 -20.54
N ASN A 968 -19.34 -7.56 -20.76
CA ASN A 968 -18.49 -8.29 -19.81
C ASN A 968 -17.04 -7.79 -19.87
N VAL A 969 -16.75 -6.69 -19.18
CA VAL A 969 -15.41 -6.07 -19.10
C VAL A 969 -14.99 -5.90 -17.65
N ALA A 970 -13.75 -6.27 -17.33
CA ALA A 970 -13.22 -6.20 -15.98
C ALA A 970 -13.17 -4.74 -15.44
N LEU A 971 -13.66 -4.57 -14.21
CA LEU A 971 -13.65 -3.33 -13.44
C LEU A 971 -12.85 -3.53 -12.16
N TYR A 972 -12.04 -2.54 -11.77
CA TYR A 972 -11.18 -2.63 -10.59
C TYR A 972 -11.31 -1.43 -9.63
N GLY A 973 -11.78 -0.29 -10.12
CA GLY A 973 -11.67 1.01 -9.47
C GLY A 973 -10.81 1.95 -10.31
N LEU A 974 -11.00 3.25 -10.13
CA LEU A 974 -10.40 4.36 -10.88
C LEU A 974 -10.88 4.51 -12.34
N GLU A 975 -11.90 3.74 -12.77
CA GLU A 975 -12.63 4.00 -14.02
C GLU A 975 -13.59 5.20 -13.86
N THR A 976 -13.64 6.11 -14.85
CA THR A 976 -14.36 7.40 -14.73
C THR A 976 -15.87 7.24 -15.00
N ILE A 977 -16.71 7.85 -14.15
CA ILE A 977 -18.18 7.87 -14.29
C ILE A 977 -18.61 9.13 -15.05
N TRP A 978 -19.29 8.93 -16.16
CA TRP A 978 -19.94 9.96 -16.96
C TRP A 978 -21.46 9.92 -16.80
N ARG A 979 -22.11 11.08 -16.91
CA ARG A 979 -23.57 11.28 -16.94
C ARG A 979 -23.88 12.43 -17.89
N ASP A 980 -24.65 12.18 -18.95
CA ASP A 980 -25.03 13.19 -19.96
C ASP A 980 -23.80 13.94 -20.53
N ASP A 981 -22.75 13.19 -20.88
CA ASP A 981 -21.42 13.67 -21.29
C ASP A 981 -20.68 14.63 -20.31
N ALA A 982 -21.17 14.79 -19.08
CA ALA A 982 -20.40 15.38 -17.98
C ALA A 982 -19.75 14.30 -17.12
N ILE A 983 -18.48 14.51 -16.72
CA ILE A 983 -17.85 13.68 -15.68
C ILE A 983 -18.50 14.00 -14.32
N VAL A 984 -18.91 12.96 -13.60
CA VAL A 984 -19.60 13.07 -12.30
C VAL A 984 -18.94 12.30 -11.16
N GLY A 985 -17.97 11.44 -11.45
CA GLY A 985 -17.33 10.60 -10.44
C GLY A 985 -16.30 9.65 -11.05
N TYR A 986 -15.85 8.70 -10.24
CA TYR A 986 -15.13 7.50 -10.68
C TYR A 986 -15.49 6.34 -9.75
N LEU A 987 -15.26 5.10 -10.20
CA LEU A 987 -15.44 3.92 -9.38
C LEU A 987 -14.39 3.87 -8.27
N ARG A 988 -14.81 3.70 -7.02
CA ARG A 988 -13.93 3.45 -5.87
C ARG A 988 -13.50 1.98 -5.78
N ARG A 989 -14.34 1.06 -6.27
CA ARG A 989 -14.14 -0.40 -6.26
C ARG A 989 -14.86 -0.99 -7.47
N GLY A 990 -14.28 -2.00 -8.10
CA GLY A 990 -14.90 -2.79 -9.17
C GLY A 990 -14.77 -4.28 -8.91
N ALA A 991 -15.68 -5.07 -9.46
CA ALA A 991 -15.62 -6.53 -9.47
C ALA A 991 -16.47 -7.10 -10.62
N TYR A 992 -16.49 -8.42 -10.75
CA TYR A 992 -17.57 -9.14 -11.43
C TYR A 992 -18.50 -9.75 -10.39
N GLY A 993 -19.82 -9.60 -10.55
CA GLY A 993 -20.83 -10.24 -9.72
C GLY A 993 -21.19 -11.58 -10.32
N PHE A 994 -20.70 -12.68 -9.75
CA PHE A 994 -20.85 -14.02 -10.35
C PHE A 994 -22.28 -14.58 -10.30
N ALA A 995 -23.11 -14.14 -9.34
CA ALA A 995 -24.54 -14.46 -9.26
C ALA A 995 -25.42 -13.41 -9.96
N LEU A 996 -24.90 -12.20 -10.21
CA LEU A 996 -25.50 -11.21 -11.12
C LEU A 996 -25.17 -11.46 -12.61
N ASP A 997 -24.17 -12.30 -12.87
CA ASP A 997 -23.47 -12.52 -14.15
C ASP A 997 -23.19 -11.21 -14.93
N SER A 998 -22.65 -10.21 -14.22
CA SER A 998 -22.37 -8.88 -14.77
C SER A 998 -21.19 -8.21 -14.08
N SER A 999 -20.45 -7.39 -14.83
CA SER A 999 -19.44 -6.47 -14.28
C SER A 999 -20.12 -5.38 -13.44
N ILE A 1000 -19.70 -5.27 -12.17
CA ILE A 1000 -20.30 -4.36 -11.19
C ILE A 1000 -19.26 -3.39 -10.61
N GLY A 1001 -19.55 -2.11 -10.78
CA GLY A 1001 -18.79 -0.99 -10.25
C GLY A 1001 -19.51 -0.31 -9.10
N LEU A 1002 -18.74 0.22 -8.16
CA LEU A 1002 -19.24 1.07 -7.08
C LEU A 1002 -18.42 2.36 -7.05
N GLY A 1003 -19.10 3.51 -7.10
CA GLY A 1003 -18.45 4.82 -7.04
C GLY A 1003 -19.33 5.89 -6.42
N TYR A 1004 -18.83 7.13 -6.37
CA TYR A 1004 -19.55 8.27 -5.82
C TYR A 1004 -19.89 9.28 -6.92
N VAL A 1005 -21.19 9.56 -7.09
CA VAL A 1005 -21.69 10.57 -8.02
C VAL A 1005 -21.76 11.93 -7.33
N ARG A 1006 -21.19 12.96 -7.97
CA ARG A 1006 -21.29 14.37 -7.62
C ARG A 1006 -22.11 15.10 -8.69
N HIS A 1007 -22.85 16.14 -8.29
CA HIS A 1007 -23.52 17.01 -9.25
C HIS A 1007 -22.51 18.03 -9.84
N PRO A 1008 -22.27 18.12 -11.17
CA PRO A 1008 -21.22 18.96 -11.76
C PRO A 1008 -21.24 20.43 -11.31
N LYS A 1009 -22.44 21.01 -11.17
CA LYS A 1009 -22.65 22.40 -10.70
C LYS A 1009 -22.67 22.56 -9.16
N GLY A 1010 -22.05 21.66 -8.39
CA GLY A 1010 -21.91 21.76 -6.92
C GLY A 1010 -23.20 21.65 -6.08
N LYS A 1011 -24.33 21.31 -6.70
CA LYS A 1011 -25.60 21.09 -5.99
C LYS A 1011 -25.54 19.84 -5.11
N SER A 1012 -26.51 19.70 -4.21
CA SER A 1012 -26.72 18.46 -3.47
C SER A 1012 -27.24 17.36 -4.40
N VAL A 1013 -26.95 16.11 -4.10
CA VAL A 1013 -27.25 14.94 -4.96
C VAL A 1013 -28.50 14.23 -4.43
N ASP A 1014 -29.63 14.45 -5.09
CA ASP A 1014 -30.92 13.82 -4.79
C ASP A 1014 -31.17 12.55 -5.63
N SER A 1015 -32.32 11.91 -5.39
CA SER A 1015 -32.71 10.66 -6.07
C SER A 1015 -33.31 10.88 -7.47
N GLU A 1016 -33.59 12.12 -7.87
CA GLU A 1016 -34.11 12.45 -9.20
C GLU A 1016 -32.94 12.64 -10.18
N PHE A 1017 -31.95 13.46 -9.79
CA PHE A 1017 -30.70 13.64 -10.54
C PHE A 1017 -30.01 12.30 -10.86
N LEU A 1018 -30.01 11.37 -9.91
CA LEU A 1018 -29.42 10.03 -10.06
C LEU A 1018 -30.21 9.07 -10.95
N LYS A 1019 -31.53 9.29 -11.16
CA LYS A 1019 -32.39 8.40 -11.94
C LYS A 1019 -32.67 8.87 -13.37
N THR A 1020 -32.32 10.12 -13.69
CA THR A 1020 -32.74 10.83 -14.91
C THR A 1020 -31.64 11.06 -15.94
N GLY A 1021 -30.41 10.58 -15.67
CA GLY A 1021 -29.27 10.76 -16.57
C GLY A 1021 -28.83 9.46 -17.23
N GLU A 1022 -28.18 9.58 -18.39
CA GLU A 1022 -27.59 8.46 -19.11
C GLU A 1022 -26.15 8.25 -18.66
N TYR A 1023 -25.87 7.11 -18.03
CA TYR A 1023 -24.59 6.81 -17.40
C TYR A 1023 -23.68 5.96 -18.27
N HIS A 1024 -22.39 6.30 -18.25
CA HIS A 1024 -21.33 5.51 -18.86
C HIS A 1024 -20.15 5.36 -17.90
N ILE A 1025 -19.49 4.20 -17.92
CA ILE A 1025 -18.18 4.00 -17.29
C ILE A 1025 -17.11 4.04 -18.38
N GLU A 1026 -16.09 4.87 -18.21
CA GLU A 1026 -14.92 4.93 -19.07
C GLU A 1026 -13.85 3.97 -18.55
N ILE A 1027 -13.50 2.96 -19.36
CA ILE A 1027 -12.53 1.92 -19.04
C ILE A 1027 -11.47 1.93 -20.13
N ARG A 1028 -10.25 2.35 -19.79
CA ARG A 1028 -9.09 2.35 -20.71
C ARG A 1028 -9.39 3.08 -22.03
N ASP A 1029 -9.76 4.36 -21.95
CA ASP A 1029 -10.04 5.22 -23.12
C ASP A 1029 -11.26 4.77 -23.97
N LYS A 1030 -12.19 4.01 -23.38
CA LYS A 1030 -13.48 3.64 -24.01
C LYS A 1030 -14.63 3.76 -23.02
N LYS A 1031 -15.69 4.49 -23.40
CA LYS A 1031 -16.98 4.54 -22.68
C LYS A 1031 -17.80 3.26 -22.91
N TYR A 1032 -18.44 2.78 -21.84
CA TYR A 1032 -19.36 1.65 -21.82
C TYR A 1032 -20.69 2.05 -21.16
N PRO A 1033 -21.87 1.75 -21.76
CA PRO A 1033 -23.17 2.07 -21.14
C PRO A 1033 -23.35 1.37 -19.79
N ALA A 1034 -23.91 2.08 -18.81
CA ALA A 1034 -24.01 1.61 -17.44
C ALA A 1034 -25.39 1.85 -16.82
N THR A 1035 -25.92 0.85 -16.11
CA THR A 1035 -27.18 0.97 -15.36
C THR A 1035 -26.89 1.37 -13.91
N LEU A 1036 -27.41 2.52 -13.47
CA LEU A 1036 -27.25 3.00 -12.10
C LEU A 1036 -28.28 2.38 -11.14
N TYR A 1037 -27.84 1.93 -9.97
CA TYR A 1037 -28.70 1.55 -8.86
C TYR A 1037 -28.34 2.32 -7.57
N LEU A 1038 -29.36 2.70 -6.79
CA LEU A 1038 -29.22 3.40 -5.51
C LEU A 1038 -28.94 2.47 -4.32
N ASN A 1039 -29.31 1.19 -4.46
CA ASN A 1039 -28.99 0.09 -3.57
C ASN A 1039 -28.38 -1.03 -4.42
N SER A 1040 -27.76 -2.03 -3.81
CA SER A 1040 -27.28 -3.18 -4.59
C SER A 1040 -28.48 -3.92 -5.23
N PRO A 1041 -28.31 -4.47 -6.45
CA PRO A 1041 -29.37 -5.21 -7.13
C PRO A 1041 -29.57 -6.64 -6.61
N PHE A 1042 -28.63 -7.19 -5.81
CA PHE A 1042 -28.66 -8.57 -5.35
C PHE A 1042 -29.27 -8.72 -3.94
N ASP A 1043 -30.39 -9.45 -3.85
CA ASP A 1043 -31.17 -9.64 -2.63
C ASP A 1043 -31.41 -8.31 -1.85
N PRO A 1044 -32.06 -7.30 -2.47
CA PRO A 1044 -32.30 -6.01 -1.83
C PRO A 1044 -33.26 -6.09 -0.63
N LYS A 1045 -34.04 -7.17 -0.53
CA LYS A 1045 -34.93 -7.47 0.60
C LYS A 1045 -34.24 -8.25 1.74
N ASN A 1046 -32.94 -8.58 1.62
CA ASN A 1046 -32.16 -9.32 2.63
C ASN A 1046 -32.79 -10.64 3.11
N GLN A 1047 -33.48 -11.36 2.22
CA GLN A 1047 -34.13 -12.63 2.55
C GLN A 1047 -33.11 -13.77 2.73
N ARG A 1048 -32.01 -13.76 1.96
CA ARG A 1048 -30.97 -14.79 2.03
C ARG A 1048 -30.26 -14.80 3.39
N LEU A 1049 -30.04 -13.62 4.00
CA LEU A 1049 -29.54 -13.47 5.39
C LEU A 1049 -30.45 -14.11 6.45
N LEU A 1050 -31.75 -14.20 6.19
CA LEU A 1050 -32.74 -14.85 7.06
C LEU A 1050 -32.83 -16.36 6.81
N GLY A 1051 -32.07 -16.89 5.84
CA GLY A 1051 -32.16 -18.29 5.40
C GLY A 1051 -33.40 -18.59 4.56
N ARG A 1052 -33.97 -17.58 3.90
CA ARG A 1052 -35.10 -17.70 2.98
C ARG A 1052 -34.60 -17.62 1.54
N TYR A 1053 -34.93 -18.62 0.75
CA TYR A 1053 -34.47 -18.77 -0.62
C TYR A 1053 -35.65 -18.93 -1.58
N GLU A 1054 -35.53 -18.43 -2.81
CA GLU A 1054 -36.66 -18.33 -3.75
C GLU A 1054 -37.28 -19.70 -4.07
N ASN A 1055 -36.44 -20.75 -4.19
CA ASN A 1055 -36.82 -22.16 -4.33
C ASN A 1055 -37.61 -22.76 -3.14
N GLN A 1056 -37.94 -21.97 -2.11
CA GLN A 1056 -38.78 -22.37 -0.97
C GLN A 1056 -40.18 -21.75 -1.01
N PHE A 1057 -40.52 -20.97 -2.06
CA PHE A 1057 -41.77 -20.19 -2.12
C PHE A 1057 -42.65 -20.43 -3.36
N GLU A 1058 -42.31 -21.36 -4.26
CA GLU A 1058 -43.12 -21.65 -5.47
C GLU A 1058 -44.55 -22.14 -5.18
N GLU A 1059 -44.86 -22.64 -3.97
CA GLU A 1059 -46.24 -23.01 -3.60
C GLU A 1059 -47.11 -21.85 -3.06
N GLN A 1060 -46.56 -20.66 -2.76
CA GLN A 1060 -47.35 -19.56 -2.16
C GLN A 1060 -46.97 -18.15 -2.64
N SER A 1061 -47.40 -17.78 -3.86
CA SER A 1061 -48.18 -16.54 -4.10
C SER A 1061 -48.59 -16.32 -5.56
N HIS A 1062 -49.73 -16.91 -5.96
CA HIS A 1062 -50.69 -16.13 -6.74
C HIS A 1062 -51.42 -15.20 -5.76
N PHE A 1063 -51.01 -13.93 -5.65
CA PHE A 1063 -51.88 -12.82 -5.24
C PHE A 1063 -51.25 -11.48 -5.65
N GLU A 1064 -52.10 -10.56 -6.11
CA GLU A 1064 -51.73 -9.28 -6.74
C GLU A 1064 -51.75 -8.13 -5.73
N ASP A 1065 -50.67 -7.32 -5.69
CA ASP A 1065 -50.64 -5.84 -5.92
C ASP A 1065 -49.23 -5.26 -5.61
#